data_AF-A0A942CUL3-F1
#
_entry.id   AF-A0A942CUL3-F1
#
_cell.length_a   1.000
_cell.length_b   1.000
_cell.length_c   1.000
_cell.angle_alpha   90.00
_cell.angle_beta   90.00
_cell.angle_gamma   90.00
#
_symmetry.space_group_name_H-M   'P 1'
#
loop_
_entity.id
_entity.type
_entity.pdbx_description
1 polymer ?
#
loop_
_entity_poly.entity_id
_entity_poly.type
_entity_poly.pdbx_seq_one_letter_code
_entity_poly.pdbx_strand_id
1 'polypeptide(L)'
;MEAPLILLFVLLGVLLIVGPILGILAYLGVRRLESLRQPVGVQDLTARIYALEQRLARLEKEPAPVAPREPASTLSPGSNADPKPAPPPVTVPQAPAPPKLHEVPPPPSLASFAPPPLHASLGKDSDSGDLETVIAGRWFMRIGMVALLFAISYFLKLAFDNNWIGPSGRVAIGILLGSAMMPWSSWLLGRGYSYFSEGIVALGEATLFLSVWAGCQYYHLYSQDVGFIGMIVITAAMAAISLGRDSQRIAVLCLLGGYATPMLVSTGQDHQVVLFTYLLILGAGMLVMGERKDWPSLQPIAYIGTQIYFWGWYDEFYNRTGNPPLERTVIFATLFFLLFAALPVLRAIKEGVLKELDILVTTINSFVYVGTLFVLFWPKDRWPFTLLVLALAAAHIGVARAIPDREKEKTPLARYIFAGLGLTFATMAIPIRLEGKWITFCFAVEGAVLIWSGFKAASGFLRQFGYLLLAIAAVRVLILPPPGGTFLLNQRFAAYLLVIACFGVALWSAREHLDETGDQEKTELGIYSVLINVFALIALSLEFWDYFGTTTIGMDIDHARHLSLSVLWTVYASALIFLGWRQKSAPLRWQALTLFGLVVVKVFLFDLASLDRAYRILSFLVLGSVLMAVSFLYSKRAAKGRTS
;
A
#
# COMPACT_ATOMS: atom_id res chain seq x y z
N MET A 1 -19.92 17.06 -17.97
CA MET A 1 -18.68 16.28 -17.76
C MET A 1 -18.62 15.21 -18.83
N GLU A 2 -17.61 15.23 -19.69
CA GLU A 2 -17.48 14.23 -20.75
C GLU A 2 -17.26 12.83 -20.13
N ALA A 3 -18.02 11.83 -20.59
CA ALA A 3 -17.89 10.42 -20.20
C ALA A 3 -16.43 9.89 -20.10
N PRO A 4 -15.47 10.28 -20.96
CA PRO A 4 -14.06 9.91 -20.80
C PRO A 4 -13.40 10.42 -19.51
N LEU A 5 -13.80 11.58 -18.99
CA LEU A 5 -13.20 12.17 -17.78
C LEU A 5 -13.60 11.39 -16.52
N ILE A 6 -14.88 11.06 -16.39
CA ILE A 6 -15.41 10.24 -15.28
C ILE A 6 -14.77 8.87 -15.32
N LEU A 7 -14.65 8.27 -16.50
CA LEU A 7 -14.04 6.95 -16.66
C LEU A 7 -12.56 6.97 -16.32
N LEU A 8 -11.81 8.01 -16.70
CA LEU A 8 -10.42 8.13 -16.29
C LEU A 8 -10.30 8.35 -14.78
N PHE A 9 -11.13 9.19 -14.15
CA PHE A 9 -11.11 9.35 -12.69
C PHE A 9 -11.52 8.07 -11.95
N VAL A 10 -12.46 7.29 -12.49
CA VAL A 10 -12.83 5.98 -11.95
C VAL A 10 -11.71 4.97 -12.18
N LEU A 11 -11.06 4.95 -13.33
CA LEU A 11 -9.89 4.10 -13.59
C LEU A 11 -8.71 4.49 -12.70
N LEU A 12 -8.43 5.79 -12.56
CA LEU A 12 -7.34 6.32 -11.74
C LEU A 12 -7.64 6.05 -10.27
N GLY A 13 -8.89 6.23 -9.82
CA GLY A 13 -9.34 5.90 -8.47
C GLY A 13 -9.31 4.39 -8.19
N VAL A 14 -9.79 3.57 -9.13
CA VAL A 14 -9.69 2.11 -9.05
C VAL A 14 -8.21 1.70 -9.07
N LEU A 15 -7.33 2.28 -9.87
CA LEU A 15 -5.89 1.98 -9.87
C LEU A 15 -5.17 2.48 -8.60
N LEU A 16 -5.55 3.64 -8.06
CA LEU A 16 -5.03 4.18 -6.80
C LEU A 16 -5.48 3.39 -5.57
N ILE A 17 -6.60 2.67 -5.67
CA ILE A 17 -7.14 1.85 -4.58
C ILE A 17 -6.72 0.39 -4.77
N VAL A 18 -6.96 -0.18 -5.95
CA VAL A 18 -6.66 -1.57 -6.31
C VAL A 18 -5.16 -1.80 -6.46
N GLY A 19 -4.36 -0.83 -6.92
CA GLY A 19 -2.90 -0.98 -6.99
C GLY A 19 -2.26 -1.21 -5.60
N PRO A 20 -2.50 -0.33 -4.62
CA PRO A 20 -2.07 -0.56 -3.23
C PRO A 20 -2.74 -1.77 -2.59
N ILE A 21 -4.02 -2.04 -2.85
CA ILE A 21 -4.68 -3.24 -2.32
C ILE A 21 -4.09 -4.52 -2.91
N LEU A 22 -3.78 -4.57 -4.21
CA LEU A 22 -3.09 -5.71 -4.84
C LEU A 22 -1.65 -5.81 -4.35
N GLY A 23 -0.97 -4.68 -4.12
CA GLY A 23 0.34 -4.64 -3.47
C GLY A 23 0.30 -5.19 -2.04
N ILE A 24 -0.73 -4.82 -1.27
CA ILE A 24 -0.99 -5.32 0.09
C ILE A 24 -1.42 -6.78 0.05
N LEU A 25 -2.26 -7.22 -0.90
CA LEU A 25 -2.68 -8.62 -1.04
C LEU A 25 -1.54 -9.51 -1.53
N ALA A 26 -0.67 -9.00 -2.40
CA ALA A 26 0.58 -9.65 -2.78
C ALA A 26 1.53 -9.72 -1.58
N TYR A 27 1.66 -8.64 -0.81
CA TYR A 27 2.45 -8.61 0.44
C TYR A 27 1.90 -9.58 1.49
N LEU A 28 0.58 -9.61 1.69
CA LEU A 28 -0.09 -10.54 2.61
C LEU A 28 -0.01 -11.97 2.08
N GLY A 29 -0.07 -12.19 0.77
CA GLY A 29 0.15 -13.49 0.14
C GLY A 29 1.57 -13.99 0.33
N VAL A 30 2.58 -13.12 0.16
CA VAL A 30 3.99 -13.40 0.43
C VAL A 30 4.22 -13.64 1.93
N ARG A 31 3.68 -12.80 2.82
CA ARG A 31 3.74 -13.00 4.28
C ARG A 31 3.03 -14.28 4.71
N ARG A 32 1.91 -14.64 4.08
CA ARG A 32 1.16 -15.87 4.38
C ARG A 32 1.97 -17.08 3.94
N LEU A 33 2.62 -17.00 2.78
CA LEU A 33 3.56 -18.01 2.32
C LEU A 33 4.82 -18.07 3.21
N GLU A 34 5.33 -16.94 3.72
CA GLU A 34 6.42 -16.90 4.69
C GLU A 34 6.01 -17.41 6.06
N SER A 35 4.77 -17.18 6.51
CA SER A 35 4.24 -17.75 7.76
C SER A 35 3.99 -19.24 7.65
N LEU A 36 3.63 -19.73 6.46
CA LEU A 36 3.51 -21.15 6.14
C LEU A 36 4.87 -21.81 5.84
N ARG A 37 5.89 -21.00 5.54
CA ARG A 37 7.27 -21.41 5.25
C ARG A 37 8.22 -21.08 6.40
N GLN A 38 7.72 -20.61 7.55
CA GLN A 38 8.49 -20.76 8.78
C GLN A 38 8.74 -22.26 8.91
N PRO A 39 10.00 -22.69 8.87
CA PRO A 39 10.28 -24.10 9.06
C PRO A 39 9.72 -24.41 10.44
N VAL A 40 8.85 -25.41 10.53
CA VAL A 40 8.70 -26.17 11.77
C VAL A 40 10.12 -26.37 12.28
N GLY A 41 10.44 -25.73 13.40
CA GLY A 41 11.77 -25.16 13.65
C GLY A 41 12.88 -26.14 13.32
N VAL A 42 13.78 -25.77 12.42
CA VAL A 42 15.01 -26.57 12.19
C VAL A 42 15.73 -26.76 13.52
N GLN A 43 15.66 -25.79 14.44
CA GLN A 43 16.13 -25.91 15.83
C GLN A 43 15.37 -26.98 16.63
N ASP A 44 14.06 -27.10 16.44
CA ASP A 44 13.19 -28.04 17.13
C ASP A 44 13.37 -29.48 16.59
N LEU A 45 13.56 -29.63 15.28
CA LEU A 45 13.97 -30.91 14.67
C LEU A 45 15.40 -31.29 15.04
N THR A 46 16.35 -30.34 15.04
CA THR A 46 17.74 -30.61 15.43
C THR A 46 17.83 -30.97 16.91
N ALA A 47 17.05 -30.30 17.77
CA ALA A 47 16.91 -30.65 19.18
C ALA A 47 16.28 -32.04 19.38
N ARG A 48 15.26 -32.40 18.59
CA ARG A 48 14.66 -33.74 18.62
C ARG A 48 15.61 -34.82 18.13
N ILE A 49 16.38 -34.57 17.07
CA ILE A 49 17.39 -35.51 16.56
C ILE A 49 18.49 -35.70 17.59
N TYR A 50 19.01 -34.62 18.18
CA TYR A 50 20.03 -34.70 19.23
C TYR A 50 19.51 -35.42 20.50
N ALA A 51 18.26 -35.19 20.88
CA ALA A 51 17.62 -35.89 22.00
C ALA A 51 17.38 -37.38 21.71
N LEU A 52 17.08 -37.74 20.46
CA LEU A 52 16.94 -39.13 20.02
C LEU A 52 18.30 -39.84 19.98
N GLU A 53 19.35 -39.18 19.49
CA GLU A 53 20.72 -39.71 19.49
C GLU A 53 21.22 -39.94 20.92
N GLN A 54 20.96 -39.02 21.87
CA GLN A 54 21.29 -39.24 23.28
C GLN A 54 20.49 -40.39 23.92
N ARG A 55 19.22 -40.57 23.54
CA ARG A 55 18.41 -41.72 24.01
C ARG A 55 18.94 -43.04 23.46
N LEU A 56 19.34 -43.08 22.19
CA LEU A 56 19.94 -44.27 21.58
C LEU A 56 21.27 -44.63 22.25
N ALA A 57 22.14 -43.63 22.46
CA ALA A 57 23.42 -43.81 23.12
C ALA A 57 23.30 -44.23 24.60
N ARG A 58 22.18 -43.89 25.27
CA ARG A 58 21.86 -44.40 26.61
C ARG A 58 21.39 -45.85 26.58
N LEU A 59 20.52 -46.21 25.63
CA LEU A 59 20.00 -47.57 25.48
C LEU A 59 21.09 -48.57 25.04
N GLU A 60 22.06 -48.13 24.24
CA GLU A 60 23.23 -48.94 23.88
C GLU A 60 24.22 -49.13 25.04
N LYS A 61 24.19 -48.25 26.05
CA LYS A 61 25.05 -48.34 27.24
C LYS A 61 24.39 -49.04 28.44
N GLU A 62 23.09 -49.31 28.38
CA GLU A 62 22.43 -50.15 29.39
C GLU A 62 22.57 -51.63 28.99
N PRO A 63 23.28 -52.46 29.78
CA PRO A 63 23.23 -53.90 29.59
C PRO A 63 21.82 -54.39 29.95
N ALA A 64 21.26 -55.28 29.14
CA ALA A 64 19.95 -55.88 29.38
C ALA A 64 19.82 -56.45 30.82
N PRO A 65 18.65 -56.35 31.47
CA PRO A 65 18.49 -56.82 32.84
C PRO A 65 18.60 -58.34 32.89
N VAL A 66 19.61 -58.83 33.62
CA VAL A 66 19.76 -60.25 33.98
C VAL A 66 18.66 -60.59 35.01
N ALA A 67 17.91 -61.65 34.72
CA ALA A 67 16.84 -62.15 35.58
C ALA A 67 17.34 -62.62 36.97
N PRO A 68 16.56 -62.50 38.06
CA PRO A 68 17.00 -62.85 39.40
C PRO A 68 17.06 -64.37 39.63
N ARG A 69 18.14 -64.86 40.25
CA ARG A 69 18.20 -66.18 40.91
C ARG A 69 18.32 -65.97 42.43
N GLU A 70 17.44 -66.63 43.16
CA GLU A 70 17.42 -66.75 44.63
C GLU A 70 18.38 -67.85 45.16
N PRO A 71 18.68 -67.87 46.47
CA PRO A 71 20.03 -68.10 46.99
C PRO A 71 20.25 -69.45 47.69
N ALA A 72 21.51 -69.80 47.93
CA ALA A 72 21.91 -70.79 48.93
C ALA A 72 23.06 -70.25 49.80
N SER A 73 22.80 -70.30 51.12
CA SER A 73 23.66 -70.26 52.31
C SER A 73 25.08 -70.83 52.12
N THR A 74 26.16 -70.47 52.84
CA THR A 74 26.30 -70.36 54.30
C THR A 74 27.77 -69.98 54.66
N LEU A 75 27.97 -69.45 55.90
CA LEU A 75 29.16 -69.53 56.78
C LEU A 75 30.32 -68.49 56.67
N SER A 76 30.40 -67.66 57.72
CA SER A 76 31.63 -67.13 58.36
C SER A 76 32.25 -68.21 59.29
N PRO A 77 33.46 -68.09 59.91
CA PRO A 77 34.16 -66.86 60.38
C PRO A 77 35.72 -66.83 60.43
N GLY A 78 36.30 -65.66 60.75
CA GLY A 78 37.33 -65.53 61.82
C GLY A 78 38.80 -65.21 61.47
N SER A 79 39.31 -64.08 62.02
CA SER A 79 40.47 -64.01 62.95
C SER A 79 41.51 -62.89 62.71
N ASN A 80 41.48 -61.91 63.63
CA ASN A 80 42.50 -61.02 64.24
C ASN A 80 43.99 -61.10 63.82
N ALA A 81 44.66 -59.93 63.76
CA ALA A 81 45.62 -59.45 64.79
C ALA A 81 46.32 -58.12 64.41
N ASP A 82 46.29 -57.14 65.33
CA ASP A 82 47.20 -55.96 65.42
C ASP A 82 48.52 -56.36 66.11
N PRO A 83 49.62 -55.56 65.98
CA PRO A 83 50.02 -54.72 67.13
C PRO A 83 50.73 -53.36 66.80
N LYS A 84 50.47 -52.37 67.68
CA LYS A 84 51.21 -51.08 67.96
C LYS A 84 52.55 -51.36 68.70
N PRO A 85 53.41 -50.41 69.19
CA PRO A 85 53.52 -48.92 69.09
C PRO A 85 54.98 -48.37 68.86
N ALA A 86 55.25 -47.08 68.59
CA ALA A 86 55.68 -46.01 69.54
C ALA A 86 56.44 -44.87 68.76
N PRO A 87 56.63 -43.64 69.31
CA PRO A 87 56.53 -42.37 68.54
C PRO A 87 57.85 -41.52 68.52
N PRO A 88 57.87 -40.18 68.25
CA PRO A 88 58.52 -39.60 67.05
C PRO A 88 59.64 -38.56 67.39
N PRO A 89 60.28 -37.94 66.37
CA PRO A 89 60.87 -36.62 66.54
C PRO A 89 60.18 -35.52 65.72
N VAL A 90 60.15 -34.36 66.37
CA VAL A 90 59.57 -33.06 66.07
C VAL A 90 60.11 -32.42 64.79
N THR A 91 59.22 -31.86 63.97
CA THR A 91 59.45 -30.58 63.28
C THR A 91 58.10 -29.88 63.09
N VAL A 92 58.04 -28.59 63.44
CA VAL A 92 56.84 -27.78 63.64
C VAL A 92 56.34 -27.17 62.32
N PRO A 93 55.05 -27.29 61.98
CA PRO A 93 54.37 -26.30 61.13
C PRO A 93 53.35 -25.46 61.93
N GLN A 94 53.32 -24.17 61.58
CA GLN A 94 52.62 -23.05 62.22
C GLN A 94 51.11 -23.21 62.49
N ALA A 95 50.68 -22.49 63.52
CA ALA A 95 49.33 -22.38 64.05
C ALA A 95 48.30 -21.77 63.05
N PRO A 96 46.99 -21.99 63.29
CA PRO A 96 45.91 -21.62 62.37
C PRO A 96 45.64 -20.11 62.37
N ALA A 97 45.61 -19.52 61.17
CA ALA A 97 45.07 -18.18 60.93
C ALA A 97 43.51 -18.22 60.89
N PRO A 98 42.83 -17.12 61.25
CA PRO A 98 41.40 -17.09 61.58
C PRO A 98 40.46 -17.48 60.43
N PRO A 99 39.19 -17.82 60.72
CA PRO A 99 38.21 -18.23 59.72
C PRO A 99 38.10 -17.21 58.58
N LYS A 100 38.12 -17.71 57.33
CA LYS A 100 37.80 -16.90 56.15
C LYS A 100 36.41 -16.30 56.36
N LEU A 101 36.38 -14.99 56.59
CA LEU A 101 35.18 -14.17 56.51
C LEU A 101 34.47 -14.49 55.20
N HIS A 102 33.16 -14.70 55.27
CA HIS A 102 32.30 -14.64 54.09
C HIS A 102 32.71 -13.43 53.26
N GLU A 103 33.08 -13.65 52.00
CA GLU A 103 33.15 -12.58 51.01
C GLU A 103 31.74 -11.99 50.91
N VAL A 104 31.56 -10.90 51.64
CA VAL A 104 30.45 -9.99 51.52
C VAL A 104 30.44 -9.51 50.05
N PRO A 105 29.30 -9.58 49.35
CA PRO A 105 29.20 -9.01 48.01
C PRO A 105 29.66 -7.54 48.06
N PRO A 106 30.34 -7.03 47.01
CA PRO A 106 30.96 -5.72 47.05
C PRO A 106 29.94 -4.65 47.47
N PRO A 107 30.34 -3.65 48.26
CA PRO A 107 29.46 -2.55 48.61
C PRO A 107 28.96 -1.90 47.31
N PRO A 108 27.67 -1.54 47.20
CA PRO A 108 27.17 -0.81 46.05
C PRO A 108 27.99 0.48 45.92
N SER A 109 28.58 0.69 44.74
CA SER A 109 29.36 1.87 44.43
C SER A 109 28.51 3.13 44.62
N LEU A 110 28.78 3.88 45.68
CA LEU A 110 28.34 5.26 45.84
C LEU A 110 29.17 6.15 44.90
N ALA A 111 28.72 6.28 43.65
CA ALA A 111 28.78 7.49 42.82
C ALA A 111 28.59 7.16 41.33
N SER A 112 27.34 7.18 40.87
CA SER A 112 27.02 8.07 39.77
C SER A 112 25.61 8.61 40.03
N PHE A 113 25.51 9.92 40.18
CA PHE A 113 24.25 10.65 40.18
C PHE A 113 23.57 10.43 38.83
N ALA A 114 22.82 9.34 38.69
CA ALA A 114 21.77 9.25 37.72
C ALA A 114 20.56 10.01 38.30
N PRO A 115 20.01 11.03 37.62
CA PRO A 115 18.73 11.59 38.03
C PRO A 115 17.68 10.46 38.00
N PRO A 116 16.83 10.32 39.03
CA PRO A 116 15.85 9.25 39.08
C PRO A 116 14.89 9.31 37.88
N PRO A 117 14.43 8.16 37.35
CA PRO A 117 13.42 8.13 36.30
C PRO A 117 12.17 8.86 36.79
N LEU A 118 11.74 9.87 36.04
CA LEU A 118 10.62 10.75 36.40
C LEU A 118 9.27 10.08 36.12
N HIS A 119 9.09 8.81 36.50
CA HIS A 119 7.81 8.11 36.59
C HIS A 119 7.94 6.93 37.58
N ALA A 120 8.23 7.25 38.85
CA ALA A 120 7.86 6.36 39.94
C ALA A 120 6.40 6.68 40.31
N SER A 121 5.52 5.70 40.11
CA SER A 121 4.14 5.67 40.56
C SER A 121 4.02 6.28 41.96
N LEU A 122 3.25 7.36 42.07
CA LEU A 122 2.81 7.92 43.35
C LEU A 122 2.17 6.81 44.16
N GLY A 123 2.81 6.47 45.28
CA GLY A 123 2.21 5.68 46.34
C GLY A 123 0.95 6.38 46.81
N LYS A 124 -0.16 5.65 46.74
CA LYS A 124 -1.41 5.99 47.39
C LYS A 124 -1.26 5.61 48.86
N ASP A 125 -1.21 6.63 49.73
CA ASP A 125 -1.88 6.69 51.04
C ASP A 125 -1.16 7.68 51.98
N SER A 126 -1.77 8.85 52.16
CA SER A 126 -1.91 9.46 53.49
C SER A 126 -3.02 10.51 53.42
N ASP A 127 -4.04 10.26 54.21
CA ASP A 127 -5.27 11.03 54.35
C ASP A 127 -5.04 12.35 55.10
N SER A 128 -5.91 13.31 54.80
CA SER A 128 -6.27 14.50 55.61
C SER A 128 -5.15 15.31 56.27
N GLY A 129 -4.76 16.42 55.62
CA GLY A 129 -4.09 17.53 56.32
C GLY A 129 -3.10 18.36 55.51
N ASP A 130 -3.30 18.57 54.20
CA ASP A 130 -2.41 19.48 53.45
C ASP A 130 -3.00 20.03 52.14
N LEU A 131 -4.32 20.29 52.12
CA LEU A 131 -4.94 21.09 51.06
C LEU A 131 -4.31 22.50 51.00
N GLU A 132 -3.86 23.03 52.13
CA GLU A 132 -3.21 24.33 52.22
C GLU A 132 -1.82 24.35 51.57
N THR A 133 -0.96 23.32 51.72
CA THR A 133 0.35 23.32 51.04
C THR A 133 0.27 22.95 49.56
N VAL A 134 -0.71 22.17 49.12
CA VAL A 134 -0.92 21.87 47.69
C VAL A 134 -1.58 23.04 46.96
N ILE A 135 -2.52 23.74 47.59
CA ILE A 135 -3.11 24.99 47.06
C ILE A 135 -2.09 26.12 47.15
N ALA A 136 -1.45 26.36 48.30
CA ALA A 136 -0.55 27.49 48.47
C ALA A 136 0.77 27.33 47.72
N GLY A 137 1.39 26.15 47.70
CA GLY A 137 2.71 25.98 47.10
C GLY A 137 2.67 25.89 45.57
N ARG A 138 1.72 25.14 45.00
CA ARG A 138 1.67 24.86 43.56
C ARG A 138 0.76 25.82 42.79
N TRP A 139 -0.37 26.26 43.37
CA TRP A 139 -1.24 27.20 42.66
C TRP A 139 -0.73 28.63 42.74
N PHE A 140 -0.23 29.14 43.88
CA PHE A 140 0.36 30.48 43.90
C PHE A 140 1.62 30.59 43.04
N MET A 141 2.47 29.55 42.97
CA MET A 141 3.63 29.56 42.08
C MET A 141 3.22 29.59 40.60
N ARG A 142 2.19 28.82 40.20
CA ARG A 142 1.67 28.83 38.83
C ARG A 142 0.95 30.13 38.50
N ILE A 143 0.11 30.63 39.41
CA ILE A 143 -0.59 31.92 39.27
C ILE A 143 0.44 33.05 39.21
N GLY A 144 1.46 33.03 40.06
CA GLY A 144 2.56 33.99 40.07
C GLY A 144 3.40 33.94 38.81
N MET A 145 3.72 32.75 38.29
CA MET A 145 4.41 32.59 37.00
C MET A 145 3.57 33.10 35.84
N VAL A 146 2.27 32.79 35.81
CA VAL A 146 1.32 33.31 34.81
C VAL A 146 1.19 34.82 34.93
N ALA A 147 1.06 35.37 36.13
CA ALA A 147 1.00 36.81 36.37
C ALA A 147 2.30 37.52 35.96
N LEU A 148 3.46 36.91 36.22
CA LEU A 148 4.76 37.41 35.79
C LEU A 148 4.89 37.36 34.26
N LEU A 149 4.44 36.29 33.61
CA LEU A 149 4.39 36.20 32.15
C LEU A 149 3.49 37.29 31.56
N PHE A 150 2.32 37.54 32.16
CA PHE A 150 1.47 38.67 31.77
C PHE A 150 2.17 40.01 32.01
N ALA A 151 2.77 40.22 33.18
CA ALA A 151 3.49 41.45 33.50
C ALA A 151 4.63 41.73 32.52
N ILE A 152 5.44 40.71 32.20
CA ILE A 152 6.51 40.82 31.18
C ILE A 152 5.91 41.09 29.80
N SER A 153 4.82 40.43 29.43
CA SER A 153 4.15 40.65 28.14
C SER A 153 3.57 42.07 28.02
N TYR A 154 2.92 42.57 29.07
CA TYR A 154 2.42 43.94 29.15
C TYR A 154 3.54 44.97 29.18
N PHE A 155 4.63 44.70 29.90
CA PHE A 155 5.80 45.57 29.92
C PHE A 155 6.47 45.65 28.55
N LEU A 156 6.66 44.50 27.87
CA LEU A 156 7.18 44.46 26.51
C LEU A 156 6.25 45.22 25.56
N LYS A 157 4.93 45.01 25.67
CA LYS A 157 3.95 45.78 24.90
C LYS A 157 4.08 47.29 25.17
N LEU A 158 4.16 47.71 26.43
CA LEU A 158 4.32 49.12 26.81
C LEU A 158 5.63 49.72 26.26
N ALA A 159 6.72 48.98 26.35
CA ALA A 159 8.01 49.37 25.78
C ALA A 159 7.96 49.45 24.24
N PHE A 160 7.14 48.60 23.62
CA PHE A 160 6.95 48.58 22.17
C PHE A 160 6.04 49.72 21.68
N ASP A 161 4.93 49.97 22.38
CA ASP A 161 3.96 51.03 22.05
C ASP A 161 4.59 52.42 22.24
N ASN A 162 5.48 52.58 23.24
CA ASN A 162 6.22 53.82 23.47
C ASN A 162 7.56 53.92 22.74
N ASN A 163 7.88 52.97 21.84
CA ASN A 163 9.14 52.93 21.09
C ASN A 163 10.44 52.98 21.94
N TRP A 164 10.40 52.56 23.20
CA TRP A 164 11.59 52.47 24.06
C TRP A 164 12.62 51.49 23.50
N ILE A 165 12.13 50.42 22.86
CA ILE A 165 12.94 49.51 22.04
C ILE A 165 12.45 49.68 20.60
N GLY A 166 13.27 50.29 19.76
CA GLY A 166 12.98 50.46 18.34
C GLY A 166 12.85 49.12 17.60
N PRO A 167 12.23 49.09 16.41
CA PRO A 167 12.02 47.85 15.64
C PRO A 167 13.30 47.01 15.43
N SER A 168 14.43 47.67 15.15
CA SER A 168 15.74 47.01 15.02
C SER A 168 16.19 46.32 16.30
N GLY A 169 15.99 46.95 17.46
CA GLY A 169 16.29 46.38 18.76
C GLY A 169 15.46 45.13 19.07
N ARG A 170 14.17 45.13 18.72
CA ARG A 170 13.26 43.98 18.93
C ARG A 170 13.72 42.76 18.13
N VAL A 171 14.04 42.97 16.86
CA VAL A 171 14.55 41.92 15.97
C VAL A 171 15.92 41.43 16.44
N ALA A 172 16.82 42.33 16.85
CA ALA A 172 18.13 41.96 17.37
C ALA A 172 18.04 41.12 18.65
N ILE A 173 17.16 41.48 19.60
CA ILE A 173 16.92 40.69 20.81
C ILE A 173 16.42 39.29 20.47
N GLY A 174 15.46 39.19 19.54
CA GLY A 174 14.95 37.89 19.10
C GLY A 174 16.02 37.02 18.45
N ILE A 175 16.86 37.60 17.58
CA ILE A 175 18.00 36.88 16.97
C ILE A 175 19.00 36.42 18.02
N LEU A 176 19.36 37.28 18.97
CA LEU A 176 20.29 36.95 20.05
C LEU A 176 19.72 35.84 20.94
N LEU A 177 18.44 35.92 21.32
CA LEU A 177 17.79 34.92 22.16
C LEU A 177 17.70 33.57 21.45
N GLY A 178 17.23 33.56 20.19
CA GLY A 178 17.14 32.35 19.38
C GLY A 178 18.51 31.70 19.13
N SER A 179 19.55 32.51 18.93
CA SER A 179 20.92 32.03 18.79
C SER A 179 21.47 31.47 20.10
N ALA A 180 21.18 32.10 21.24
CA ALA A 180 21.61 31.67 22.58
C ALA A 180 20.95 30.35 23.02
N MET A 181 19.78 30.03 22.48
CA MET A 181 19.13 28.73 22.71
C MET A 181 19.93 27.56 22.14
N MET A 182 20.74 27.77 21.09
CA MET A 182 21.56 26.71 20.50
C MET A 182 22.65 26.17 21.45
N PRO A 183 23.55 27.00 22.02
CA PRO A 183 24.52 26.54 23.01
C PRO A 183 23.85 26.09 24.32
N TRP A 184 22.73 26.70 24.74
CA TRP A 184 21.98 26.22 25.90
C TRP A 184 21.44 24.80 25.66
N SER A 185 20.88 24.56 24.49
CA SER A 185 20.45 23.23 24.07
C SER A 185 21.62 22.23 24.07
N SER A 186 22.82 22.61 23.61
CA SER A 186 24.01 21.75 23.67
C SER A 186 24.43 21.43 25.11
N TRP A 187 24.35 22.41 26.01
CA TRP A 187 24.63 22.20 27.44
C TRP A 187 23.62 21.24 28.10
N LEU A 188 22.34 21.36 27.77
CA LEU A 188 21.30 20.43 28.24
C LEU A 188 21.52 19.01 27.72
N LEU A 189 21.94 18.88 26.46
CA LEU A 189 22.28 17.60 25.85
C LEU A 189 23.43 16.92 26.61
N GLY A 190 24.48 17.69 26.95
CA GLY A 190 25.61 17.21 27.75
C GLY A 190 25.24 16.75 29.17
N ARG A 191 24.07 17.16 29.68
CA ARG A 191 23.50 16.72 30.97
C ARG A 191 22.51 15.55 30.85
N GLY A 192 22.31 15.00 29.65
CA GLY A 192 21.42 13.86 29.41
C GLY A 192 19.97 14.22 29.13
N TYR A 193 19.60 15.51 29.05
CA TYR A 193 18.24 15.95 28.77
C TYR A 193 17.95 16.04 27.25
N SER A 194 18.04 14.92 26.53
CA SER A 194 17.95 14.88 25.06
C SER A 194 16.64 15.43 24.50
N TYR A 195 15.49 14.97 24.99
CA TYR A 195 14.18 15.44 24.52
C TYR A 195 13.97 16.94 24.76
N PHE A 196 14.34 17.42 25.95
CA PHE A 196 14.23 18.84 26.29
C PHE A 196 15.21 19.70 25.48
N SER A 197 16.43 19.20 25.25
CA SER A 197 17.44 19.83 24.39
C SER A 197 16.91 20.07 22.98
N GLU A 198 16.27 19.06 22.36
CA GLU A 198 15.67 19.18 21.03
C GLU A 198 14.50 20.16 21.00
N GLY A 199 13.68 20.20 22.06
CA GLY A 199 12.63 21.22 22.21
C GLY A 199 13.19 22.64 22.27
N ILE A 200 14.31 22.86 22.97
CA ILE A 200 14.99 24.17 23.00
C ILE A 200 15.58 24.53 21.62
N VAL A 201 16.08 23.54 20.86
CA VAL A 201 16.50 23.77 19.48
C VAL A 201 15.32 24.25 18.63
N ALA A 202 14.18 23.56 18.71
CA ALA A 202 12.96 23.91 17.98
C ALA A 202 12.52 25.35 18.29
N LEU A 203 12.56 25.71 19.58
CA LEU A 203 12.18 27.04 20.05
C LEU A 203 13.16 28.11 19.57
N GLY A 204 14.46 27.80 19.57
CA GLY A 204 15.51 28.64 18.98
C GLY A 204 15.28 28.89 17.50
N GLU A 205 15.04 27.83 16.72
CA GLU A 205 14.71 27.92 15.30
C GLU A 205 13.48 28.79 15.05
N ALA A 206 12.37 28.53 15.75
CA ALA A 206 11.14 29.31 15.62
C ALA A 206 11.34 30.78 15.96
N THR A 207 12.11 31.09 17.01
CA THR A 207 12.42 32.46 17.43
C THR A 207 13.25 33.17 16.38
N LEU A 208 14.25 32.49 15.79
CA LEU A 208 15.06 33.04 14.69
C LEU A 208 14.20 33.33 13.46
N PHE A 209 13.35 32.38 13.05
CA PHE A 209 12.44 32.53 11.92
C PHE A 209 11.49 33.72 12.10
N LEU A 210 10.84 33.80 13.27
CA LEU A 210 9.92 34.91 13.59
C LEU A 210 10.64 36.25 13.63
N SER A 211 11.88 36.30 14.14
CA SER A 211 12.66 37.54 14.19
C SER A 211 13.05 38.00 12.79
N VAL A 212 13.49 37.07 11.92
CA VAL A 212 13.83 37.40 10.53
C VAL A 212 12.61 37.82 9.73
N TRP A 213 11.51 37.07 9.87
CA TRP A 213 10.22 37.41 9.27
C TRP A 213 9.71 38.79 9.71
N ALA A 214 9.72 39.06 11.02
CA ALA A 214 9.27 40.33 11.55
C ALA A 214 10.17 41.47 11.03
N GLY A 215 11.47 41.24 10.89
CA GLY A 215 12.40 42.21 10.33
C GLY A 215 12.09 42.59 8.88
N CYS A 216 11.83 41.62 7.99
CA CYS A 216 11.56 41.91 6.58
C CYS A 216 10.09 42.27 6.27
N GLN A 217 9.13 41.51 6.79
CA GLN A 217 7.70 41.63 6.43
C GLN A 217 6.91 42.57 7.33
N TYR A 218 7.20 42.61 8.64
CA TYR A 218 6.40 43.40 9.59
C TYR A 218 6.99 44.80 9.83
N TYR A 219 8.31 44.88 10.03
CA TYR A 219 9.01 46.13 10.35
C TYR A 219 9.75 46.75 9.16
N HIS A 220 9.87 46.03 8.04
CA HIS A 220 10.55 46.48 6.81
C HIS A 220 11.97 47.04 7.05
N LEU A 221 12.72 46.43 7.97
CA LEU A 221 14.07 46.84 8.34
C LEU A 221 15.11 46.55 7.24
N TYR A 222 14.86 45.52 6.46
CA TYR A 222 15.69 45.08 5.33
C TYR A 222 14.82 44.44 4.26
N SER A 223 15.39 44.26 3.07
CA SER A 223 14.65 43.72 1.93
C SER A 223 14.17 42.29 2.17
N GLN A 224 13.11 41.92 1.45
CA GLN A 224 12.56 40.59 1.46
C GLN A 224 13.59 39.51 1.06
N ASP A 225 14.46 39.83 0.10
CA ASP A 225 15.54 38.93 -0.34
C ASP A 225 16.52 38.62 0.79
N VAL A 226 16.88 39.63 1.60
CA VAL A 226 17.74 39.45 2.77
C VAL A 226 17.05 38.56 3.80
N GLY A 227 15.75 38.76 4.03
CA GLY A 227 14.97 37.88 4.91
C GLY A 227 14.90 36.44 4.42
N PHE A 228 14.68 36.23 3.12
CA PHE A 228 14.63 34.92 2.48
C PHE A 228 15.98 34.18 2.61
N ILE A 229 17.08 34.85 2.28
CA ILE A 229 18.43 34.32 2.44
C ILE A 229 18.72 34.01 3.92
N GLY A 230 18.30 34.88 4.84
CA GLY A 230 18.44 34.66 6.28
C GLY A 230 17.77 33.36 6.74
N MET A 231 16.54 33.10 6.29
CA MET A 231 15.83 31.86 6.62
C MET A 231 16.48 30.61 6.00
N ILE A 232 17.05 30.73 4.79
CA ILE A 232 17.85 29.65 4.18
C ILE A 232 19.07 29.33 5.04
N VAL A 233 19.80 30.35 5.50
CA VAL A 233 20.99 30.18 6.36
C VAL A 233 20.60 29.51 7.68
N ILE A 234 19.50 29.94 8.30
CA ILE A 234 18.98 29.30 9.53
C ILE A 234 18.65 27.83 9.25
N THR A 235 17.92 27.53 8.17
CA THR A 235 17.55 26.16 7.79
C THR A 235 18.80 25.30 7.55
N ALA A 236 19.82 25.83 6.85
CA ALA A 236 21.07 25.13 6.61
C ALA A 236 21.87 24.87 7.90
N ALA A 237 21.90 25.84 8.81
CA ALA A 237 22.51 25.66 10.13
C ALA A 237 21.77 24.58 10.94
N MET A 238 20.43 24.58 10.88
CA MET A 238 19.59 23.59 11.54
C MET A 238 19.78 22.18 10.98
N ALA A 239 19.88 22.06 9.66
CA ALA A 239 20.26 20.84 8.97
C ALA A 239 21.61 20.31 9.46
N ALA A 240 22.63 21.17 9.55
CA ALA A 240 23.96 20.79 10.04
C ALA A 240 23.93 20.33 11.51
N ILE A 241 23.19 21.03 12.39
CA ILE A 241 23.00 20.64 13.79
C ILE A 241 22.30 19.28 13.87
N SER A 242 21.26 19.05 13.06
CA SER A 242 20.54 17.77 13.06
C SER A 242 21.43 16.58 12.69
N LEU A 243 22.29 16.77 11.68
CA LEU A 243 23.26 15.76 11.24
C LEU A 243 24.35 15.53 12.29
N GLY A 244 24.86 16.59 12.91
CA GLY A 244 25.90 16.51 13.95
C GLY A 244 25.39 15.85 15.23
N ARG A 245 24.11 16.04 15.58
CA ARG A 245 23.48 15.44 16.76
C ARG A 245 22.80 14.09 16.50
N ASP A 246 22.82 13.62 15.26
CA ASP A 246 22.14 12.40 14.81
C ASP A 246 20.67 12.33 15.25
N SER A 247 19.95 13.46 15.17
CA SER A 247 18.57 13.56 15.64
C SER A 247 17.59 13.81 14.49
N GLN A 248 16.80 12.77 14.18
CA GLN A 248 15.71 12.83 13.22
C GLN A 248 14.65 13.88 13.59
N ARG A 249 14.41 14.11 14.89
CA ARG A 249 13.41 15.07 15.35
C ARG A 249 13.81 16.51 15.02
N ILE A 250 15.08 16.86 15.22
CA ILE A 250 15.62 18.17 14.81
C ILE A 250 15.55 18.32 13.28
N ALA A 251 15.84 17.26 12.53
CA ALA A 251 15.74 17.29 11.07
C ALA A 251 14.30 17.51 10.57
N VAL A 252 13.31 16.90 11.23
CA VAL A 252 11.89 17.15 10.95
C VAL A 252 11.52 18.60 11.23
N LEU A 253 11.95 19.16 12.36
CA LEU A 253 11.70 20.57 12.71
C LEU A 253 12.34 21.53 11.69
N CYS A 254 13.60 21.26 11.32
CA CYS A 254 14.31 21.97 10.26
C CYS A 254 13.54 21.95 8.93
N LEU A 255 12.99 20.79 8.56
CA LEU A 255 12.22 20.62 7.34
C LEU A 255 10.92 21.43 7.38
N LEU A 256 10.22 21.41 8.52
CA LEU A 256 9.01 22.21 8.73
C LEU A 256 9.33 23.72 8.66
N GLY A 257 10.43 24.15 9.26
CA GLY A 257 10.94 25.53 9.14
C GLY A 257 11.19 25.90 7.68
N GLY A 258 11.91 25.06 6.94
CA GLY A 258 12.14 25.26 5.50
C GLY A 258 10.84 25.38 4.70
N TYR A 259 9.88 24.46 4.90
CA TYR A 259 8.58 24.59 4.23
C TYR A 259 7.74 25.78 4.72
N ALA A 260 8.03 26.39 5.87
CA ALA A 260 7.37 27.62 6.29
C ALA A 260 7.94 28.88 5.58
N THR A 261 9.20 28.85 5.14
CA THR A 261 9.88 30.02 4.55
C THR A 261 9.11 30.66 3.40
N PRO A 262 8.67 29.94 2.35
CA PRO A 262 8.00 30.59 1.22
C PRO A 262 6.67 31.24 1.60
N MET A 263 5.93 30.63 2.54
CA MET A 263 4.67 31.18 3.05
C MET A 263 4.92 32.46 3.86
N LEU A 264 5.92 32.45 4.73
CA LEU A 264 6.26 33.60 5.58
C LEU A 264 6.74 34.80 4.76
N VAL A 265 7.50 34.54 3.69
CA VAL A 265 8.12 35.59 2.87
C VAL A 265 7.28 35.89 1.61
N SER A 266 6.10 35.29 1.45
CA SER A 266 5.27 35.42 0.24
C SER A 266 4.85 36.88 -0.03
N THR A 267 4.95 37.30 -1.29
CA THR A 267 4.41 38.57 -1.80
C THR A 267 2.99 38.45 -2.37
N GLY A 268 2.46 37.23 -2.45
CA GLY A 268 1.23 36.93 -3.19
C GLY A 268 1.36 37.04 -4.71
N GLN A 269 2.57 37.22 -5.24
CA GLN A 269 2.84 37.27 -6.68
C GLN A 269 3.31 35.91 -7.21
N ASP A 270 3.13 35.67 -8.52
CA ASP A 270 3.62 34.46 -9.17
C ASP A 270 5.15 34.51 -9.36
N HIS A 271 5.86 33.77 -8.50
CA HIS A 271 7.31 33.54 -8.61
C HIS A 271 7.64 32.05 -8.74
N GLN A 272 6.96 31.35 -9.67
CA GLN A 272 7.12 29.91 -9.91
C GLN A 272 8.57 29.40 -9.83
N VAL A 273 9.48 30.01 -10.60
CA VAL A 273 10.87 29.53 -10.73
C VAL A 273 11.60 29.58 -9.39
N VAL A 274 11.43 30.67 -8.63
CA VAL A 274 12.08 30.85 -7.33
C VAL A 274 11.53 29.85 -6.32
N LEU A 275 10.19 29.73 -6.24
CA LEU A 275 9.53 28.80 -5.32
C LEU A 275 9.95 27.35 -5.62
N PHE A 276 9.84 26.91 -6.87
CA PHE A 276 10.11 25.50 -7.21
C PHE A 276 11.59 25.16 -7.13
N THR A 277 12.49 26.10 -7.46
CA THR A 277 13.94 25.89 -7.25
C THR A 277 14.28 25.77 -5.77
N TYR A 278 13.69 26.62 -4.92
CA TYR A 278 13.83 26.51 -3.47
C TYR A 278 13.38 25.15 -2.93
N LEU A 279 12.21 24.68 -3.36
CA LEU A 279 11.68 23.37 -2.96
C LEU A 279 12.56 22.21 -3.45
N LEU A 280 13.15 22.32 -4.65
CA LEU A 280 14.12 21.34 -5.14
C LEU A 280 15.38 21.29 -4.27
N ILE A 281 15.92 22.45 -3.89
CA ILE A 281 17.09 22.51 -3.01
C ILE A 281 16.78 21.91 -1.63
N LEU A 282 15.63 22.27 -1.05
CA LEU A 282 15.18 21.73 0.23
C LEU A 282 15.00 20.20 0.16
N GLY A 283 14.34 19.70 -0.88
CA GLY A 283 14.16 18.28 -1.10
C GLY A 283 15.46 17.53 -1.43
N ALA A 284 16.42 18.16 -2.12
CA ALA A 284 17.76 17.60 -2.34
C ALA A 284 18.55 17.49 -1.02
N GLY A 285 18.43 18.49 -0.14
CA GLY A 285 18.97 18.41 1.22
C GLY A 285 18.39 17.22 1.98
N MET A 286 17.07 17.02 1.90
CA MET A 286 16.40 15.85 2.49
C MET A 286 16.92 14.53 1.89
N LEU A 287 17.07 14.45 0.56
CA LEU A 287 17.58 13.26 -0.13
C LEU A 287 18.97 12.86 0.40
N VAL A 288 19.88 13.83 0.56
CA VAL A 288 21.22 13.61 1.12
C VAL A 288 21.14 13.11 2.56
N MET A 289 20.25 13.66 3.39
CA MET A 289 20.03 13.16 4.75
C MET A 289 19.45 11.74 4.77
N GLY A 290 18.50 11.45 3.87
CA GLY A 290 17.87 10.13 3.73
C GLY A 290 18.84 9.03 3.28
N GLU A 291 19.83 9.35 2.45
CA GLU A 291 20.89 8.41 2.08
C GLU A 291 21.89 8.19 3.22
N ARG A 292 22.25 9.24 3.98
CA ARG A 292 23.28 9.14 5.03
C ARG A 292 22.79 8.56 6.35
N LYS A 293 21.56 8.87 6.75
CA LYS A 293 21.03 8.58 8.09
C LYS A 293 19.80 7.68 8.09
N ASP A 294 19.20 7.44 6.92
CA ASP A 294 18.08 6.52 6.74
C ASP A 294 16.87 6.84 7.65
N TRP A 295 16.61 8.14 7.85
CA TRP A 295 15.50 8.62 8.66
C TRP A 295 14.16 8.55 7.90
N PRO A 296 13.25 7.60 8.25
CA PRO A 296 12.10 7.27 7.41
C PRO A 296 11.04 8.37 7.32
N SER A 297 10.97 9.29 8.28
CA SER A 297 9.92 10.32 8.31
C SER A 297 10.20 11.50 7.39
N LEU A 298 11.44 11.73 6.98
CA LEU A 298 11.78 12.95 6.24
C LEU A 298 11.21 12.96 4.81
N GLN A 299 11.31 11.83 4.11
CA GLN A 299 10.85 11.70 2.74
C GLN A 299 9.34 11.95 2.57
N PRO A 300 8.42 11.34 3.35
CA PRO A 300 7.00 11.61 3.21
C PRO A 300 6.63 13.05 3.59
N ILE A 301 7.26 13.64 4.62
CA ILE A 301 6.99 15.03 5.01
C ILE A 301 7.42 15.99 3.90
N ALA A 302 8.62 15.80 3.33
CA ALA A 302 9.09 16.59 2.21
C ALA A 302 8.20 16.42 0.97
N TYR A 303 7.79 15.18 0.68
CA TYR A 303 6.89 14.90 -0.43
C TYR A 303 5.57 15.67 -0.27
N ILE A 304 4.92 15.55 0.88
CA ILE A 304 3.65 16.24 1.15
C ILE A 304 3.82 17.76 1.08
N GLY A 305 4.86 18.32 1.70
CA GLY A 305 5.15 19.75 1.65
C GLY A 305 5.29 20.26 0.22
N THR A 306 6.09 19.57 -0.60
CA THR A 306 6.27 19.94 -2.02
C THR A 306 4.97 19.82 -2.82
N GLN A 307 4.15 18.79 -2.57
CA GLN A 307 2.85 18.64 -3.24
C GLN A 307 1.86 19.76 -2.85
N ILE A 308 1.79 20.13 -1.57
CA ILE A 308 0.94 21.24 -1.09
C ILE A 308 1.29 22.53 -1.83
N TYR A 309 2.60 22.85 -1.94
CA TYR A 309 3.03 24.05 -2.64
C TYR A 309 2.79 23.97 -4.15
N PHE A 310 3.07 22.83 -4.79
CA PHE A 310 2.85 22.65 -6.22
C PHE A 310 1.38 22.85 -6.59
N TRP A 311 0.47 22.18 -5.88
CA TRP A 311 -0.97 22.26 -6.17
C TRP A 311 -1.60 23.58 -5.71
N GLY A 312 -1.13 24.15 -4.59
CA GLY A 312 -1.55 25.48 -4.16
C GLY A 312 -1.16 26.56 -5.17
N TRP A 313 0.07 26.50 -5.69
CA TRP A 313 0.50 27.38 -6.79
C TRP A 313 -0.28 27.14 -8.08
N TYR A 314 -0.55 25.88 -8.42
CA TYR A 314 -1.32 25.51 -9.61
C TYR A 314 -2.72 26.14 -9.59
N ASP A 315 -3.44 26.02 -8.47
CA ASP A 315 -4.81 26.55 -8.36
C ASP A 315 -4.85 28.09 -8.36
N GLU A 316 -3.93 28.72 -7.64
CA GLU A 316 -3.93 30.17 -7.48
C GLU A 316 -3.44 30.90 -8.74
N PHE A 317 -2.37 30.40 -9.37
CA PHE A 317 -1.68 31.11 -10.46
C PHE A 317 -1.79 30.43 -11.82
N TYR A 318 -1.55 29.13 -11.91
CA TYR A 318 -1.50 28.44 -13.21
C TYR A 318 -2.89 28.34 -13.86
N ASN A 319 -3.89 27.87 -13.12
CA ASN A 319 -5.23 27.61 -13.65
C ASN A 319 -6.03 28.90 -13.94
N ARG A 320 -5.72 29.98 -13.23
CA ARG A 320 -6.40 31.28 -13.39
C ARG A 320 -5.81 32.15 -14.51
N THR A 321 -4.63 31.80 -15.01
CA THR A 321 -3.93 32.57 -16.04
C THR A 321 -4.35 32.15 -17.45
N GLY A 322 -4.55 33.11 -18.36
CA GLY A 322 -4.93 32.84 -19.75
C GLY A 322 -3.85 32.17 -20.60
N ASN A 323 -2.57 32.39 -20.29
CA ASN A 323 -1.40 31.81 -20.96
C ASN A 323 -0.47 31.12 -19.93
N PRO A 324 -0.82 29.91 -19.46
CA PRO A 324 -0.06 29.25 -18.41
C PRO A 324 1.31 28.73 -18.91
N PRO A 325 2.38 28.79 -18.09
CA PRO A 325 3.74 28.41 -18.48
C PRO A 325 3.96 26.88 -18.50
N LEU A 326 3.27 26.17 -19.39
CA LEU A 326 3.21 24.69 -19.45
C LEU A 326 4.60 24.03 -19.43
N GLU A 327 5.51 24.43 -20.33
CA GLU A 327 6.83 23.79 -20.46
C GLU A 327 7.63 23.82 -19.16
N ARG A 328 7.71 24.99 -18.52
CA ARG A 328 8.43 25.17 -17.25
C ARG A 328 7.78 24.36 -16.13
N THR A 329 6.45 24.35 -16.05
CA THR A 329 5.72 23.56 -15.05
C THR A 329 5.98 22.07 -15.19
N VAL A 330 5.99 21.54 -16.42
CA VAL A 330 6.29 20.14 -16.70
C VAL A 330 7.73 19.79 -16.32
N ILE A 331 8.70 20.67 -16.60
CA ILE A 331 10.10 20.48 -16.18
C ILE A 331 10.18 20.35 -14.65
N PHE A 332 9.60 21.27 -13.89
CA PHE A 332 9.63 21.20 -12.43
C PHE A 332 8.86 19.99 -11.88
N ALA A 333 7.69 19.66 -12.43
CA ALA A 333 6.95 18.45 -12.05
C ALA A 333 7.80 17.19 -12.26
N THR A 334 8.54 17.12 -13.38
CA THR A 334 9.47 16.02 -13.67
C THR A 334 10.63 16.00 -12.68
N LEU A 335 11.21 17.15 -12.35
CA LEU A 335 12.31 17.23 -11.37
C LEU A 335 11.86 16.82 -9.97
N PHE A 336 10.65 17.20 -9.54
CA PHE A 336 10.09 16.72 -8.27
C PHE A 336 9.84 15.22 -8.30
N PHE A 337 9.28 14.68 -9.40
CA PHE A 337 9.12 13.25 -9.57
C PHE A 337 10.47 12.52 -9.42
N LEU A 338 11.51 12.99 -10.12
CA LEU A 338 12.85 12.39 -10.06
C LEU A 338 13.46 12.50 -8.65
N LEU A 339 13.30 13.64 -7.98
CA LEU A 339 13.79 13.86 -6.62
C LEU A 339 13.23 12.83 -5.63
N PHE A 340 11.93 12.59 -5.66
CA PHE A 340 11.27 11.65 -4.75
C PHE A 340 11.35 10.18 -5.20
N ALA A 341 11.66 9.94 -6.48
CA ALA A 341 11.98 8.61 -7.00
C ALA A 341 13.44 8.20 -6.73
N ALA A 342 14.36 9.16 -6.54
CA ALA A 342 15.79 8.90 -6.42
C ALA A 342 16.14 7.93 -5.29
N LEU A 343 15.70 8.20 -4.05
CA LEU A 343 16.06 7.36 -2.90
C LEU A 343 15.53 5.92 -3.02
N PRO A 344 14.23 5.68 -3.32
CA PRO A 344 13.74 4.32 -3.51
C PRO A 344 14.40 3.58 -4.67
N VAL A 345 14.68 4.26 -5.79
CA VAL A 345 15.35 3.65 -6.94
C VAL A 345 16.79 3.28 -6.59
N LEU A 346 17.53 4.16 -5.93
CA LEU A 346 18.90 3.87 -5.49
C LEU A 346 18.94 2.67 -4.53
N ARG A 347 18.02 2.61 -3.56
CA ARG A 347 17.90 1.46 -2.63
C ARG A 347 17.50 0.19 -3.37
N ALA A 348 16.54 0.24 -4.27
CA ALA A 348 16.12 -0.92 -5.05
C ALA A 348 17.28 -1.50 -5.88
N ILE A 349 18.07 -0.64 -6.54
CA ILE A 349 19.19 -1.08 -7.38
C ILE A 349 20.37 -1.59 -6.53
N LYS A 350 20.73 -0.87 -5.44
CA LYS A 350 21.87 -1.23 -4.58
C LYS A 350 21.57 -2.43 -3.68
N GLU A 351 20.41 -2.45 -3.06
CA GLU A 351 20.07 -3.38 -1.97
C GLU A 351 19.12 -4.49 -2.41
N GLY A 352 18.40 -4.32 -3.52
CA GLY A 352 17.37 -5.27 -3.99
C GLY A 352 16.10 -5.28 -3.11
N VAL A 353 16.03 -4.42 -2.10
CA VAL A 353 14.95 -4.37 -1.11
C VAL A 353 14.36 -2.96 -1.09
N LEU A 354 13.04 -2.88 -0.96
CA LEU A 354 12.32 -1.63 -0.70
C LEU A 354 11.63 -1.75 0.67
N LYS A 355 11.75 -0.70 1.49
CA LYS A 355 10.98 -0.60 2.73
C LYS A 355 9.52 -0.27 2.42
N GLU A 356 8.62 -0.52 3.37
CA GLU A 356 7.18 -0.25 3.21
C GLU A 356 6.90 1.21 2.79
N LEU A 357 7.59 2.17 3.40
CA LEU A 357 7.47 3.59 3.02
C LEU A 357 8.06 3.89 1.63
N ASP A 358 9.13 3.21 1.22
CA ASP A 358 9.73 3.41 -0.12
C ASP A 358 8.78 2.90 -1.21
N ILE A 359 8.09 1.78 -0.97
CA ILE A 359 7.05 1.25 -1.85
C ILE A 359 5.90 2.25 -1.97
N LEU A 360 5.42 2.75 -0.83
CA LEU A 360 4.32 3.71 -0.77
C LEU A 360 4.68 4.99 -1.52
N VAL A 361 5.84 5.59 -1.24
CA VAL A 361 6.29 6.83 -1.89
C VAL A 361 6.52 6.61 -3.39
N THR A 362 7.18 5.52 -3.80
CA THR A 362 7.41 5.22 -5.23
C THR A 362 6.08 5.13 -5.99
N THR A 363 5.11 4.42 -5.41
CA THR A 363 3.80 4.22 -6.03
C THR A 363 3.04 5.55 -6.12
N ILE A 364 2.89 6.25 -4.98
CA ILE A 364 2.15 7.52 -4.93
C ILE A 364 2.82 8.57 -5.83
N ASN A 365 4.13 8.73 -5.78
CA ASN A 365 4.87 9.70 -6.60
C ASN A 365 4.64 9.45 -8.09
N SER A 366 4.63 8.20 -8.54
CA SER A 366 4.42 7.85 -9.94
C SER A 366 2.99 8.15 -10.41
N PHE A 367 1.98 7.79 -9.62
CA PHE A 367 0.58 8.10 -9.95
C PHE A 367 0.27 9.58 -9.86
N VAL A 368 0.81 10.29 -8.87
CA VAL A 368 0.65 11.75 -8.76
C VAL A 368 1.32 12.44 -9.94
N TYR A 369 2.51 12.02 -10.36
CA TYR A 369 3.15 12.58 -11.56
C TYR A 369 2.29 12.39 -12.82
N VAL A 370 1.74 11.20 -13.06
CA VAL A 370 0.79 10.98 -14.17
C VAL A 370 -0.47 11.82 -14.02
N GLY A 371 -1.00 11.97 -12.79
CA GLY A 371 -2.13 12.85 -12.50
C GLY A 371 -1.83 14.32 -12.80
N THR A 372 -0.63 14.80 -12.45
CA THR A 372 -0.13 16.13 -12.78
C THR A 372 -0.06 16.32 -14.29
N LEU A 373 0.55 15.37 -15.02
CA LEU A 373 0.60 15.42 -16.48
C LEU A 373 -0.80 15.41 -17.12
N PHE A 374 -1.72 14.60 -16.58
CA PHE A 374 -3.11 14.58 -17.02
C PHE A 374 -3.75 15.96 -16.88
N VAL A 375 -3.64 16.59 -15.70
CA VAL A 375 -4.20 17.92 -15.44
C VAL A 375 -3.58 18.99 -16.35
N LEU A 376 -2.27 18.91 -16.62
CA LEU A 376 -1.56 19.92 -17.43
C LEU A 376 -1.84 19.81 -18.93
N PHE A 377 -1.95 18.59 -19.46
CA PHE A 377 -2.04 18.36 -20.91
C PHE A 377 -3.46 18.05 -21.40
N TRP A 378 -4.34 17.51 -20.57
CA TRP A 378 -5.69 17.12 -20.99
C TRP A 378 -6.66 18.31 -21.00
N PRO A 379 -7.56 18.44 -22.00
CA PRO A 379 -7.73 17.60 -23.18
C PRO A 379 -6.89 18.02 -24.40
N LYS A 380 -6.20 19.17 -24.32
CA LYS A 380 -5.62 19.90 -25.46
C LYS A 380 -4.44 19.17 -26.12
N ASP A 381 -3.45 18.77 -25.32
CA ASP A 381 -2.12 18.37 -25.79
C ASP A 381 -1.79 16.91 -25.39
N ARG A 382 -2.58 15.96 -25.91
CA ARG A 382 -2.47 14.53 -25.52
C ARG A 382 -1.20 13.83 -26.02
N TRP A 383 -0.49 14.37 -27.03
CA TRP A 383 0.73 13.75 -27.58
C TRP A 383 1.91 13.81 -26.60
N PRO A 384 2.35 14.99 -26.13
CA PRO A 384 3.40 15.10 -25.11
C PRO A 384 3.07 14.30 -23.85
N PHE A 385 1.81 14.34 -23.40
CA PHE A 385 1.35 13.55 -22.25
C PHE A 385 1.61 12.05 -22.45
N THR A 386 1.21 11.51 -23.61
CA THR A 386 1.42 10.09 -23.91
C THR A 386 2.90 9.73 -23.96
N LEU A 387 3.72 10.58 -24.58
CA LEU A 387 5.17 10.36 -24.66
C LEU A 387 5.83 10.37 -23.26
N LEU A 388 5.40 11.27 -22.38
CA LEU A 388 5.91 11.31 -21.00
C LEU A 388 5.45 10.10 -20.18
N VAL A 389 4.22 9.62 -20.36
CA VAL A 389 3.73 8.38 -19.72
C VAL A 389 4.48 7.15 -20.25
N LEU A 390 4.79 7.10 -21.55
CA LEU A 390 5.62 6.03 -22.12
C LEU A 390 7.07 6.11 -21.65
N ALA A 391 7.64 7.32 -21.53
CA ALA A 391 8.97 7.52 -20.95
C ALA A 391 9.00 7.08 -19.48
N LEU A 392 7.94 7.37 -18.71
CA LEU A 392 7.77 6.90 -17.34
C LEU A 392 7.69 5.38 -17.27
N ALA A 393 6.92 4.75 -18.17
CA ALA A 393 6.84 3.29 -18.28
C ALA A 393 8.22 2.68 -18.57
N ALA A 394 8.94 3.22 -19.55
CA ALA A 394 10.28 2.79 -19.90
C ALA A 394 11.28 2.97 -18.74
N ALA A 395 11.19 4.08 -18.00
CA ALA A 395 12.03 4.32 -16.83
C ALA A 395 11.81 3.27 -15.73
N HIS A 396 10.55 2.95 -15.41
CA HIS A 396 10.22 1.92 -14.42
C HIS A 396 10.70 0.53 -14.85
N ILE A 397 10.51 0.16 -16.12
CA ILE A 397 11.04 -1.10 -16.66
C ILE A 397 12.58 -1.10 -16.63
N GLY A 398 13.22 0.03 -16.93
CA GLY A 398 14.66 0.22 -16.84
C GLY A 398 15.18 -0.05 -15.42
N VAL A 399 14.52 0.52 -14.40
CA VAL A 399 14.85 0.25 -13.00
C VAL A 399 14.65 -1.22 -12.66
N ALA A 400 13.53 -1.84 -13.06
CA ALA A 400 13.29 -3.26 -12.82
C ALA A 400 14.40 -4.16 -13.39
N ARG A 401 14.95 -3.82 -14.56
CA ARG A 401 16.07 -4.54 -15.18
C ARG A 401 17.41 -4.27 -14.52
N ALA A 402 17.60 -3.08 -13.95
CA ALA A 402 18.84 -2.71 -13.25
C ALA A 402 18.97 -3.37 -11.87
N ILE A 403 17.88 -3.90 -11.29
CA ILE A 403 17.91 -4.60 -10.01
C ILE A 403 18.60 -5.97 -10.18
N PRO A 404 19.70 -6.27 -9.45
CA PRO A 404 20.45 -7.51 -9.60
C PRO A 404 19.68 -8.75 -9.12
N ASP A 405 19.97 -9.91 -9.71
CA ASP A 405 19.52 -11.22 -9.21
C ASP A 405 20.28 -11.59 -7.93
N ARG A 406 19.60 -12.17 -6.93
CA ARG A 406 20.25 -12.72 -5.73
C ARG A 406 20.18 -14.24 -5.74
N GLU A 407 21.35 -14.87 -5.64
CA GLU A 407 21.53 -16.34 -5.70
C GLU A 407 20.71 -17.16 -4.68
N LYS A 408 20.21 -16.54 -3.60
CA LYS A 408 19.54 -17.25 -2.48
C LYS A 408 18.09 -16.86 -2.23
N GLU A 409 17.56 -15.81 -2.88
CA GLU A 409 16.18 -15.37 -2.69
C GLU A 409 15.40 -15.46 -4.01
N LYS A 410 14.08 -15.72 -3.90
CA LYS A 410 13.16 -15.49 -5.01
C LYS A 410 13.36 -14.04 -5.49
N THR A 411 13.28 -13.84 -6.81
CA THR A 411 13.30 -12.51 -7.47
C THR A 411 12.77 -11.38 -6.57
N PRO A 412 13.54 -10.30 -6.36
CA PRO A 412 13.23 -9.29 -5.35
C PRO A 412 11.88 -8.61 -5.61
N LEU A 413 11.07 -8.42 -4.56
CA LEU A 413 9.76 -7.78 -4.63
C LEU A 413 9.81 -6.42 -5.35
N ALA A 414 10.89 -5.66 -5.14
CA ALA A 414 11.13 -4.38 -5.81
C ALA A 414 11.08 -4.50 -7.34
N ARG A 415 11.64 -5.57 -7.92
CA ARG A 415 11.60 -5.79 -9.37
C ARG A 415 10.17 -5.93 -9.88
N TYR A 416 9.32 -6.67 -9.18
CA TYR A 416 7.91 -6.81 -9.56
C TYR A 416 7.14 -5.50 -9.42
N ILE A 417 7.42 -4.70 -8.40
CA ILE A 417 6.78 -3.38 -8.21
C ILE A 417 7.13 -2.46 -9.37
N PHE A 418 8.42 -2.31 -9.70
CA PHE A 418 8.85 -1.48 -10.83
C PHE A 418 8.36 -2.01 -12.18
N ALA A 419 8.42 -3.33 -12.42
CA ALA A 419 7.90 -3.93 -13.64
C ALA A 419 6.37 -3.73 -13.76
N GLY A 420 5.64 -3.87 -12.66
CA GLY A 420 4.20 -3.67 -12.58
C GLY A 420 3.78 -2.22 -12.85
N LEU A 421 4.48 -1.25 -12.26
CA LEU A 421 4.28 0.17 -12.56
C LEU A 421 4.59 0.48 -14.04
N GLY A 422 5.69 -0.06 -14.56
CA GLY A 422 6.07 0.09 -15.96
C GLY A 422 5.00 -0.45 -16.92
N LEU A 423 4.50 -1.66 -16.66
CA LEU A 423 3.41 -2.26 -17.42
C LEU A 423 2.13 -1.40 -17.31
N THR A 424 1.77 -0.97 -16.11
CA THR A 424 0.58 -0.14 -15.86
C THR A 424 0.62 1.15 -16.67
N PHE A 425 1.74 1.87 -16.67
CA PHE A 425 1.87 3.12 -17.43
C PHE A 425 1.94 2.88 -18.95
N ALA A 426 2.56 1.78 -19.39
CA ALA A 426 2.53 1.38 -20.79
C ALA A 426 1.08 1.13 -21.26
N THR A 427 0.30 0.39 -20.47
CA THR A 427 -1.13 0.18 -20.72
C THR A 427 -1.91 1.49 -20.72
N MET A 428 -1.63 2.39 -19.77
CA MET A 428 -2.34 3.67 -19.63
C MET A 428 -2.07 4.65 -20.78
N ALA A 429 -0.92 4.55 -21.46
CA ALA A 429 -0.62 5.34 -22.66
C ALA A 429 -1.64 5.11 -23.79
N ILE A 430 -2.22 3.91 -23.87
CA ILE A 430 -3.16 3.53 -24.92
C ILE A 430 -4.49 4.32 -24.81
N PRO A 431 -5.22 4.28 -23.68
CA PRO A 431 -6.48 5.01 -23.56
C PRO A 431 -6.34 6.53 -23.55
N ILE A 432 -5.14 7.07 -23.28
CA ILE A 432 -4.88 8.50 -23.41
C ILE A 432 -5.01 8.96 -24.88
N ARG A 433 -4.62 8.11 -25.84
CA ARG A 433 -4.68 8.43 -27.28
C ARG A 433 -5.95 7.98 -27.96
N LEU A 434 -6.57 6.93 -27.47
CA LEU A 434 -7.73 6.33 -28.10
C LEU A 434 -9.03 6.96 -27.59
N GLU A 435 -10.04 7.01 -28.46
CA GLU A 435 -11.36 7.53 -28.15
C GLU A 435 -12.43 6.45 -28.32
N GLY A 436 -13.50 6.58 -27.53
CA GLY A 436 -14.68 5.72 -27.62
C GLY A 436 -14.34 4.23 -27.57
N LYS A 437 -14.74 3.49 -28.61
CA LYS A 437 -14.62 2.03 -28.72
C LYS A 437 -13.18 1.50 -28.72
N TRP A 438 -12.23 2.27 -29.25
CA TRP A 438 -10.86 1.81 -29.44
C TRP A 438 -10.16 1.50 -28.11
N ILE A 439 -10.50 2.22 -27.04
CA ILE A 439 -10.04 1.92 -25.67
C ILE A 439 -10.48 0.51 -25.24
N THR A 440 -11.73 0.09 -25.51
CA THR A 440 -12.21 -1.25 -25.14
C THR A 440 -11.46 -2.32 -25.91
N PHE A 441 -11.17 -2.07 -27.20
CA PHE A 441 -10.49 -3.03 -28.05
C PHE A 441 -9.08 -3.30 -27.55
N CYS A 442 -8.36 -2.24 -27.20
CA CYS A 442 -7.00 -2.39 -26.67
C CYS A 442 -6.99 -3.10 -25.32
N PHE A 443 -7.84 -2.72 -24.36
CA PHE A 443 -7.90 -3.41 -23.07
C PHE A 443 -8.27 -4.89 -23.20
N ALA A 444 -9.21 -5.23 -24.09
CA ALA A 444 -9.58 -6.63 -24.34
C ALA A 444 -8.41 -7.44 -24.88
N VAL A 445 -7.74 -6.93 -25.93
CA VAL A 445 -6.61 -7.61 -26.59
C VAL A 445 -5.41 -7.69 -25.66
N GLU A 446 -5.06 -6.59 -25.00
CA GLU A 446 -3.95 -6.53 -24.04
C GLU A 446 -4.19 -7.47 -22.86
N GLY A 447 -5.40 -7.46 -22.30
CA GLY A 447 -5.81 -8.38 -21.24
C GLY A 447 -5.63 -9.85 -21.67
N ALA A 448 -6.10 -10.22 -22.86
CA ALA A 448 -5.93 -11.58 -23.39
C ALA A 448 -4.45 -11.96 -23.60
N VAL A 449 -3.63 -11.06 -24.15
CA VAL A 449 -2.19 -11.28 -24.36
C VAL A 449 -1.46 -11.43 -23.02
N LEU A 450 -1.82 -10.66 -22.00
CA LEU A 450 -1.24 -10.76 -20.66
C LEU A 450 -1.62 -12.04 -19.95
N ILE A 451 -2.87 -12.50 -20.10
CA ILE A 451 -3.29 -13.81 -19.58
C ILE A 451 -2.48 -14.92 -20.25
N TRP A 452 -2.43 -14.92 -21.59
CA TRP A 452 -1.69 -15.92 -22.37
C TRP A 452 -0.20 -15.95 -22.00
N SER A 453 0.46 -14.78 -21.98
CA SER A 453 1.87 -14.68 -21.59
C SER A 453 2.09 -14.99 -20.10
N GLY A 454 1.13 -14.69 -19.23
CA GLY A 454 1.15 -15.02 -17.81
C GLY A 454 1.05 -16.52 -17.51
N PHE A 455 0.34 -17.29 -18.35
CA PHE A 455 0.40 -18.76 -18.32
C PHE A 455 1.77 -19.25 -18.79
N LYS A 456 2.24 -18.77 -19.95
CA LYS A 456 3.56 -19.16 -20.51
C LYS A 456 4.74 -18.85 -19.60
N ALA A 457 4.66 -17.76 -18.83
CA ALA A 457 5.69 -17.32 -17.89
C ALA A 457 5.48 -17.82 -16.45
N ALA A 458 4.47 -18.65 -16.19
CA ALA A 458 4.06 -19.09 -14.85
C ALA A 458 3.88 -17.93 -13.84
N SER A 459 3.52 -16.74 -14.32
CA SER A 459 3.43 -15.52 -13.52
C SER A 459 1.98 -15.20 -13.17
N GLY A 460 1.58 -15.45 -11.93
CA GLY A 460 0.25 -15.11 -11.42
C GLY A 460 -0.04 -13.60 -11.46
N PHE A 461 0.98 -12.76 -11.34
CA PHE A 461 0.85 -11.31 -11.40
C PHE A 461 0.39 -10.82 -12.79
N LEU A 462 1.02 -11.32 -13.87
CA LEU A 462 0.61 -11.00 -15.25
C LEU A 462 -0.83 -11.46 -15.53
N ARG A 463 -1.19 -12.65 -15.04
CA ARG A 463 -2.55 -13.19 -15.20
C ARG A 463 -3.58 -12.32 -14.49
N GLN A 464 -3.35 -11.95 -13.23
CA GLN A 464 -4.26 -11.07 -12.47
C GLN A 464 -4.46 -9.72 -13.15
N PHE A 465 -3.39 -9.11 -13.68
CA PHE A 465 -3.49 -7.85 -14.40
C PHE A 465 -4.26 -8.01 -15.72
N GLY A 466 -4.00 -9.08 -16.46
CA GLY A 466 -4.75 -9.40 -17.68
C GLY A 466 -6.24 -9.64 -17.41
N TYR A 467 -6.59 -10.33 -16.31
CA TYR A 467 -7.97 -10.51 -15.86
C TYR A 467 -8.65 -9.18 -15.53
N LEU A 468 -7.94 -8.27 -14.84
CA LEU A 468 -8.46 -6.94 -14.53
C LEU A 468 -8.77 -6.15 -15.80
N LEU A 469 -7.83 -6.09 -16.76
CA LEU A 469 -8.04 -5.36 -18.03
C LEU A 469 -9.18 -5.95 -18.86
N LEU A 470 -9.25 -7.28 -18.95
CA LEU A 470 -10.31 -7.95 -19.68
C LEU A 470 -11.69 -7.74 -19.02
N ALA A 471 -11.74 -7.73 -17.68
CA ALA A 471 -12.96 -7.38 -16.94
C ALA A 471 -13.39 -5.92 -17.17
N ILE A 472 -12.44 -4.97 -17.16
CA ILE A 472 -12.71 -3.56 -17.47
C ILE A 472 -13.27 -3.44 -18.89
N ALA A 473 -12.65 -4.10 -19.88
CA ALA A 473 -13.12 -4.09 -21.26
C ALA A 473 -14.54 -4.66 -21.38
N ALA A 474 -14.81 -5.78 -20.71
CA ALA A 474 -16.10 -6.45 -20.69
C ALA A 474 -17.20 -5.56 -20.08
N VAL A 475 -16.97 -4.99 -18.90
CA VAL A 475 -17.89 -4.07 -18.24
C VAL A 475 -18.12 -2.81 -19.08
N ARG A 476 -17.06 -2.27 -19.68
CA ARG A 476 -17.13 -1.05 -20.49
C ARG A 476 -18.01 -1.24 -21.73
N VAL A 477 -17.93 -2.39 -22.41
CA VAL A 477 -18.80 -2.67 -23.56
C VAL A 477 -20.28 -2.82 -23.17
N LEU A 478 -20.58 -3.23 -21.93
CA LEU A 478 -21.94 -3.33 -21.41
C LEU A 478 -22.52 -1.95 -21.03
N ILE A 479 -21.73 -1.10 -20.37
CA ILE A 479 -22.18 0.22 -19.90
C ILE A 479 -22.15 1.27 -21.02
N LEU A 480 -21.13 1.23 -21.87
CA LEU A 480 -20.90 2.17 -22.96
C LEU A 480 -20.79 1.41 -24.29
N PRO A 481 -21.87 0.72 -24.73
CA PRO A 481 -21.84 0.00 -25.99
C PRO A 481 -21.62 0.99 -27.16
N PRO A 482 -20.77 0.63 -28.15
CA PRO A 482 -20.70 1.40 -29.38
C PRO A 482 -22.06 1.47 -30.07
N PRO A 483 -22.29 2.45 -30.97
CA PRO A 483 -23.56 2.55 -31.68
C PRO A 483 -23.83 1.30 -32.52
N GLY A 484 -25.09 0.85 -32.49
CA GLY A 484 -25.64 -0.15 -33.40
C GLY A 484 -25.85 0.43 -34.81
N GLY A 485 -26.30 -0.40 -35.74
CA GLY A 485 -26.54 0.01 -37.12
C GLY A 485 -27.10 -1.14 -37.94
N THR A 486 -26.42 -1.48 -39.03
CA THR A 486 -26.73 -2.65 -39.84
C THR A 486 -26.71 -3.94 -39.02
N PHE A 487 -27.73 -4.79 -39.20
CA PHE A 487 -27.88 -6.05 -38.48
C PHE A 487 -26.61 -6.91 -38.60
N LEU A 488 -26.02 -7.27 -37.46
CA LEU A 488 -24.75 -8.01 -37.29
C LEU A 488 -23.49 -7.30 -37.83
N LEU A 489 -23.60 -6.44 -38.84
CA LEU A 489 -22.48 -5.73 -39.45
C LEU A 489 -22.32 -4.33 -38.87
N ASN A 490 -22.19 -4.21 -37.55
CA ASN A 490 -22.01 -2.92 -36.88
C ASN A 490 -20.91 -2.94 -35.83
N GLN A 491 -20.59 -1.73 -35.33
CA GLN A 491 -19.49 -1.50 -34.41
C GLN A 491 -19.73 -2.14 -33.04
N ARG A 492 -20.99 -2.17 -32.59
CA ARG A 492 -21.38 -2.80 -31.32
C ARG A 492 -21.14 -4.30 -31.40
N PHE A 493 -21.69 -4.97 -32.40
CA PHE A 493 -21.52 -6.41 -32.57
C PHE A 493 -20.04 -6.80 -32.69
N ALA A 494 -19.24 -6.05 -33.46
CA ALA A 494 -17.80 -6.25 -33.54
C ALA A 494 -17.08 -6.12 -32.18
N ALA A 495 -17.51 -5.18 -31.34
CA ALA A 495 -16.95 -5.00 -30.01
C ALA A 495 -17.22 -6.18 -29.07
N TYR A 496 -18.46 -6.68 -29.07
CA TYR A 496 -18.82 -7.89 -28.32
C TYR A 496 -18.05 -9.11 -28.84
N LEU A 497 -17.97 -9.28 -30.16
CA LEU A 497 -17.23 -10.39 -30.79
C LEU A 497 -15.76 -10.37 -30.39
N LEU A 498 -15.11 -9.20 -30.37
CA LEU A 498 -13.73 -9.07 -29.93
C LEU A 498 -13.55 -9.48 -28.46
N VAL A 499 -14.41 -9.00 -27.56
CA VAL A 499 -14.35 -9.38 -26.13
C VAL A 499 -14.57 -10.88 -25.96
N ILE A 500 -15.52 -11.46 -26.70
CA ILE A 500 -15.77 -12.92 -26.71
C ILE A 500 -14.53 -13.68 -27.20
N ALA A 501 -13.88 -13.22 -28.27
CA ALA A 501 -12.65 -13.82 -28.76
C ALA A 501 -11.52 -13.76 -27.72
N CYS A 502 -11.41 -12.64 -27.00
CA CYS A 502 -10.43 -12.47 -25.92
C CYS A 502 -10.71 -13.40 -24.72
N PHE A 503 -11.97 -13.59 -24.33
CA PHE A 503 -12.34 -14.64 -23.38
C PHE A 503 -12.00 -16.05 -23.90
N GLY A 504 -12.16 -16.28 -25.21
CA GLY A 504 -11.76 -17.52 -25.87
C GLY A 504 -10.26 -17.78 -25.77
N VAL A 505 -9.42 -16.76 -25.97
CA VAL A 505 -7.96 -16.84 -25.80
C VAL A 505 -7.59 -17.14 -24.35
N ALA A 506 -8.24 -16.47 -23.38
CA ALA A 506 -8.03 -16.74 -21.95
C ALA A 506 -8.40 -18.18 -21.59
N LEU A 507 -9.55 -18.66 -22.08
CA LEU A 507 -10.02 -20.03 -21.88
C LEU A 507 -9.08 -21.06 -22.52
N TRP A 508 -8.60 -20.80 -23.74
CA TRP A 508 -7.65 -21.68 -24.44
C TRP A 508 -6.32 -21.77 -23.70
N SER A 509 -5.78 -20.62 -23.27
CA SER A 509 -4.51 -20.54 -22.53
C SER A 509 -4.58 -21.32 -21.21
N ALA A 510 -5.67 -21.16 -20.46
CA ALA A 510 -5.90 -21.88 -19.22
C ALA A 510 -6.07 -23.39 -19.43
N ARG A 511 -6.68 -23.83 -20.56
CA ARG A 511 -6.83 -25.26 -20.87
C ARG A 511 -5.51 -25.95 -21.17
N GLU A 512 -4.61 -25.26 -21.86
CA GLU A 512 -3.31 -25.82 -22.27
C GLU A 512 -2.40 -26.07 -21.06
N HIS A 513 -2.60 -25.36 -19.94
CA HIS A 513 -1.75 -25.43 -18.74
C HIS A 513 -2.47 -26.07 -17.53
N LEU A 514 -3.57 -26.79 -17.77
CA LEU A 514 -4.41 -27.43 -16.76
C LEU A 514 -3.69 -28.49 -15.91
N ASP A 515 -2.72 -29.20 -16.48
CA ASP A 515 -2.04 -30.32 -15.82
C ASP A 515 -0.92 -29.86 -14.87
N GLU A 516 -0.48 -28.60 -14.98
CA GLU A 516 0.64 -28.04 -14.22
C GLU A 516 0.20 -27.22 -12.99
N THR A 517 -1.09 -26.87 -12.87
CA THR A 517 -1.54 -25.87 -11.88
C THR A 517 -2.93 -26.17 -11.28
N GLY A 518 -3.12 -25.78 -10.00
CA GLY A 518 -4.17 -26.27 -9.09
C GLY A 518 -5.63 -25.78 -9.32
N ASP A 519 -6.49 -25.99 -8.31
CA ASP A 519 -7.97 -25.87 -8.40
C ASP A 519 -8.52 -24.46 -8.76
N GLN A 520 -7.75 -23.39 -8.60
CA GLN A 520 -8.18 -22.04 -9.02
C GLN A 520 -8.43 -21.98 -10.54
N GLU A 521 -7.63 -22.66 -11.35
CA GLU A 521 -7.68 -22.54 -12.81
C GLU A 521 -8.90 -23.28 -13.41
N LYS A 522 -9.35 -24.36 -12.76
CA LYS A 522 -10.63 -25.02 -13.13
C LYS A 522 -11.83 -24.10 -12.94
N THR A 523 -11.78 -23.23 -11.92
CA THR A 523 -12.82 -22.23 -11.68
C THR A 523 -12.80 -21.15 -12.77
N GLU A 524 -11.62 -20.70 -13.17
CA GLU A 524 -11.41 -19.73 -14.26
C GLU A 524 -11.97 -20.25 -15.59
N LEU A 525 -11.73 -21.52 -15.92
CA LEU A 525 -12.31 -22.17 -17.12
C LEU A 525 -13.84 -22.16 -17.12
N GLY A 526 -14.44 -22.42 -15.96
CA GLY A 526 -15.89 -22.35 -15.78
C GLY A 526 -16.41 -20.95 -16.06
N ILE A 527 -15.81 -19.94 -15.44
CA ILE A 527 -16.20 -18.53 -15.58
C ILE A 527 -16.13 -18.07 -17.03
N TYR A 528 -15.00 -18.26 -17.73
CA TYR A 528 -14.86 -17.80 -19.12
C TYR A 528 -15.81 -18.53 -20.08
N SER A 529 -16.06 -19.82 -19.85
CA SER A 529 -17.03 -20.58 -20.64
C SER A 529 -18.47 -20.04 -20.51
N VAL A 530 -18.82 -19.50 -19.34
CA VAL A 530 -20.12 -18.84 -19.11
C VAL A 530 -20.12 -17.45 -19.73
N LEU A 531 -19.08 -16.65 -19.49
CA LEU A 531 -18.98 -15.28 -20.00
C LEU A 531 -19.07 -15.20 -21.52
N ILE A 532 -18.42 -16.13 -22.25
CA ILE A 532 -18.52 -16.22 -23.71
C ILE A 532 -19.99 -16.33 -24.15
N ASN A 533 -20.77 -17.21 -23.54
CA ASN A 533 -22.16 -17.43 -23.91
C ASN A 533 -23.07 -16.28 -23.47
N VAL A 534 -22.83 -15.71 -22.29
CA VAL A 534 -23.57 -14.54 -21.80
C VAL A 534 -23.37 -13.34 -22.74
N PHE A 535 -22.12 -13.03 -23.08
CA PHE A 535 -21.82 -11.92 -24.00
C PHE A 535 -22.35 -12.18 -25.41
N ALA A 536 -22.27 -13.41 -25.91
CA ALA A 536 -22.85 -13.77 -27.21
C ALA A 536 -24.37 -13.60 -27.22
N LEU A 537 -25.06 -14.05 -26.16
CA LEU A 537 -26.50 -13.91 -26.03
C LEU A 537 -26.91 -12.44 -25.92
N ILE A 538 -26.19 -11.62 -25.15
CA ILE A 538 -26.44 -10.16 -25.04
C ILE A 538 -26.24 -9.51 -26.41
N ALA A 539 -25.12 -9.78 -27.09
CA ALA A 539 -24.82 -9.21 -28.39
C ALA A 539 -25.95 -9.51 -29.40
N LEU A 540 -26.34 -10.77 -29.54
CA LEU A 540 -27.42 -11.17 -30.44
C LEU A 540 -28.78 -10.58 -30.02
N SER A 541 -29.06 -10.50 -28.72
CA SER A 541 -30.31 -9.92 -28.22
C SER A 541 -30.42 -8.43 -28.59
N LEU A 542 -29.33 -7.67 -28.46
CA LEU A 542 -29.30 -6.26 -28.86
C LEU A 542 -29.50 -6.09 -30.38
N GLU A 543 -28.92 -6.97 -31.19
CA GLU A 543 -29.09 -6.95 -32.65
C GLU A 543 -30.52 -7.26 -33.08
N PHE A 544 -31.15 -8.27 -32.47
CA PHE A 544 -32.54 -8.60 -32.74
C PHE A 544 -33.49 -7.49 -32.27
N TRP A 545 -33.21 -6.89 -31.10
CA TRP A 545 -34.02 -5.79 -30.56
C TRP A 545 -34.05 -4.57 -31.48
N ASP A 546 -32.90 -4.20 -32.06
CA ASP A 546 -32.80 -3.08 -32.98
C ASP A 546 -33.41 -3.39 -34.35
N TYR A 547 -33.17 -4.59 -34.88
CA TYR A 547 -33.70 -5.02 -36.18
C TYR A 547 -35.23 -5.08 -36.19
N PHE A 548 -35.84 -5.74 -35.21
CA PHE A 548 -37.30 -5.81 -35.07
C PHE A 548 -37.91 -4.51 -34.51
N GLY A 549 -37.08 -3.59 -34.01
CA GLY A 549 -37.48 -2.25 -33.61
C GLY A 549 -37.67 -1.28 -34.76
N THR A 550 -37.10 -1.59 -35.92
CA THR A 550 -37.11 -0.73 -37.13
C THR A 550 -37.91 -1.35 -38.28
N THR A 551 -38.13 -2.67 -38.24
CA THR A 551 -38.85 -3.40 -39.28
C THR A 551 -40.33 -3.52 -38.95
N THR A 552 -41.21 -3.07 -39.85
CA THR A 552 -42.67 -3.20 -39.70
C THR A 552 -43.17 -4.48 -40.38
N ILE A 553 -43.43 -5.53 -39.59
CA ILE A 553 -43.89 -6.85 -40.10
C ILE A 553 -45.41 -7.01 -39.91
N GLY A 554 -46.16 -5.92 -39.95
CA GLY A 554 -47.62 -5.94 -39.70
C GLY A 554 -48.02 -6.36 -38.28
N MET A 555 -47.05 -6.45 -37.36
CA MET A 555 -47.22 -6.68 -35.93
C MET A 555 -46.77 -5.42 -35.18
N ASP A 556 -47.33 -5.20 -33.99
CA ASP A 556 -46.85 -4.16 -33.09
C ASP A 556 -45.34 -4.34 -32.79
N ILE A 557 -44.59 -3.23 -32.81
CA ILE A 557 -43.11 -3.23 -32.78
C ILE A 557 -42.60 -3.84 -31.48
N ASP A 558 -43.25 -3.54 -30.35
CA ASP A 558 -42.83 -4.07 -29.06
C ASP A 558 -43.12 -5.57 -28.97
N HIS A 559 -44.28 -6.02 -29.47
CA HIS A 559 -44.59 -7.44 -29.56
C HIS A 559 -43.58 -8.20 -30.44
N ALA A 560 -43.22 -7.64 -31.59
CA ALA A 560 -42.24 -8.25 -32.50
C ALA A 560 -40.87 -8.41 -31.83
N ARG A 561 -40.39 -7.39 -31.10
CA ARG A 561 -39.13 -7.43 -30.32
C ARG A 561 -39.15 -8.50 -29.23
N HIS A 562 -40.22 -8.55 -28.44
CA HIS A 562 -40.32 -9.50 -27.33
C HIS A 562 -40.36 -10.94 -27.83
N LEU A 563 -41.16 -11.21 -28.87
CA LEU A 563 -41.26 -12.50 -29.52
C LEU A 563 -39.92 -12.92 -30.16
N SER A 564 -39.26 -12.02 -30.89
CA SER A 564 -37.99 -12.32 -31.55
C SER A 564 -36.90 -12.69 -30.54
N LEU A 565 -36.87 -12.03 -29.38
CA LEU A 565 -35.96 -12.39 -28.29
C LEU A 565 -36.28 -13.76 -27.68
N SER A 566 -37.57 -14.11 -27.50
CA SER A 566 -37.96 -15.42 -26.97
C SER A 566 -37.58 -16.55 -27.94
N VAL A 567 -37.77 -16.34 -29.24
CA VAL A 567 -37.32 -17.27 -30.30
C VAL A 567 -35.79 -17.39 -30.30
N LEU A 568 -35.07 -16.27 -30.30
CA LEU A 568 -33.60 -16.26 -30.27
C LEU A 568 -33.06 -17.06 -29.08
N TRP A 569 -33.55 -16.80 -27.87
CA TRP A 569 -33.07 -17.47 -26.66
C TRP A 569 -33.41 -18.97 -26.67
N THR A 570 -34.56 -19.37 -27.22
CA THR A 570 -34.94 -20.78 -27.37
C THR A 570 -34.01 -21.51 -28.34
N VAL A 571 -33.72 -20.90 -29.49
CA VAL A 571 -32.79 -21.45 -30.49
C VAL A 571 -31.38 -21.56 -29.90
N TYR A 572 -30.93 -20.51 -29.19
CA TYR A 572 -29.62 -20.49 -28.55
C TYR A 572 -29.49 -21.57 -27.47
N ALA A 573 -30.50 -21.71 -26.58
CA ALA A 573 -30.52 -22.75 -25.56
C ALA A 573 -30.50 -24.15 -26.19
N SER A 574 -31.27 -24.38 -27.26
CA SER A 574 -31.30 -25.66 -27.98
C SER A 574 -29.94 -26.00 -28.59
N ALA A 575 -29.27 -25.01 -29.19
CA ALA A 575 -27.92 -25.16 -29.72
C ALA A 575 -26.90 -25.49 -28.62
N LEU A 576 -26.99 -24.85 -27.44
CA LEU A 576 -26.13 -25.16 -26.29
C LEU A 576 -26.35 -26.57 -25.75
N ILE A 577 -27.59 -27.07 -25.69
CA ILE A 577 -27.89 -28.45 -25.29
C ILE A 577 -27.22 -29.43 -26.27
N PHE A 578 -27.39 -29.19 -27.57
CA PHE A 578 -26.80 -30.04 -28.61
C PHE A 578 -25.27 -30.06 -28.54
N LEU A 579 -24.64 -28.88 -28.43
CA LEU A 579 -23.19 -28.74 -28.26
C LEU A 579 -22.70 -29.38 -26.96
N GLY A 580 -23.44 -29.21 -25.86
CA GLY A 580 -23.13 -29.79 -24.55
C GLY A 580 -23.17 -31.32 -24.56
N TRP A 581 -24.09 -31.93 -25.32
CA TRP A 581 -24.12 -33.37 -25.53
C TRP A 581 -22.95 -33.84 -26.41
N ARG A 582 -22.72 -33.18 -27.55
CA ARG A 582 -21.65 -33.53 -28.50
C ARG A 582 -20.25 -33.42 -27.87
N GLN A 583 -20.03 -32.41 -27.03
CA GLN A 583 -18.74 -32.17 -26.36
C GLN A 583 -18.64 -32.84 -24.97
N LYS A 584 -19.66 -33.59 -24.53
CA LYS A 584 -19.77 -34.17 -23.17
C LYS A 584 -19.55 -33.15 -22.05
N SER A 585 -19.86 -31.87 -22.30
CA SER A 585 -19.59 -30.76 -21.38
C SER A 585 -20.78 -30.57 -20.43
N ALA A 586 -20.56 -30.83 -19.14
CA ALA A 586 -21.52 -30.49 -18.10
C ALA A 586 -21.86 -28.98 -18.03
N PRO A 587 -20.89 -28.04 -18.04
CA PRO A 587 -21.20 -26.62 -17.89
C PRO A 587 -22.07 -26.06 -19.03
N LEU A 588 -21.86 -26.49 -20.28
CA LEU A 588 -22.70 -26.06 -21.41
C LEU A 588 -24.16 -26.51 -21.23
N ARG A 589 -24.39 -27.72 -20.72
CA ARG A 589 -25.74 -28.25 -20.47
C ARG A 589 -26.45 -27.48 -19.35
N TRP A 590 -25.74 -27.13 -18.27
CA TRP A 590 -26.29 -26.32 -17.19
C TRP A 590 -26.65 -24.91 -17.68
N GLN A 591 -25.77 -24.24 -18.43
CA GLN A 591 -26.07 -22.93 -19.03
C GLN A 591 -27.32 -22.99 -19.91
N ALA A 592 -27.45 -24.04 -20.72
CA ALA A 592 -28.59 -24.22 -21.59
C ALA A 592 -29.90 -24.44 -20.82
N LEU A 593 -29.87 -25.27 -19.76
CA LEU A 593 -31.03 -25.51 -18.91
C LEU A 593 -31.46 -24.25 -18.16
N THR A 594 -30.50 -23.46 -17.67
CA THR A 594 -30.76 -22.17 -17.03
C THR A 594 -31.40 -21.19 -18.02
N LEU A 595 -30.84 -21.05 -19.23
CA LEU A 595 -31.41 -20.18 -20.26
C LEU A 595 -32.81 -20.64 -20.68
N PHE A 596 -33.03 -21.94 -20.83
CA PHE A 596 -34.34 -22.50 -21.16
C PHE A 596 -35.37 -22.20 -20.05
N GLY A 597 -34.98 -22.33 -18.78
CA GLY A 597 -35.80 -21.91 -17.64
C GLY A 597 -36.14 -20.42 -17.68
N LEU A 598 -35.18 -19.55 -18.01
CA LEU A 598 -35.41 -18.11 -18.17
C LEU A 598 -36.36 -17.79 -19.32
N VAL A 599 -36.23 -18.49 -20.46
CA VAL A 599 -37.16 -18.36 -21.60
C VAL A 599 -38.57 -18.71 -21.16
N VAL A 600 -38.76 -19.85 -20.49
CA VAL A 600 -40.07 -20.27 -19.97
C VAL A 600 -40.63 -19.15 -19.10
N VAL A 601 -39.92 -18.75 -18.04
CA VAL A 601 -40.39 -17.68 -17.14
C VAL A 601 -40.72 -16.39 -17.90
N LYS A 602 -39.87 -15.95 -18.84
CA LYS A 602 -40.09 -14.75 -19.64
C LYS A 602 -41.36 -14.86 -20.50
N VAL A 603 -41.53 -15.95 -21.24
CA VAL A 603 -42.71 -16.19 -22.09
C VAL A 603 -43.98 -16.17 -21.24
N PHE A 604 -43.96 -16.73 -20.03
CA PHE A 604 -45.10 -16.71 -19.11
C PHE A 604 -45.41 -15.34 -18.52
N LEU A 605 -44.39 -14.56 -18.15
CA LEU A 605 -44.59 -13.28 -17.48
C LEU A 605 -44.85 -12.12 -18.43
N PHE A 606 -44.24 -12.12 -19.61
CA PHE A 606 -44.28 -10.99 -20.54
C PHE A 606 -45.07 -11.32 -21.81
N ASP A 607 -44.80 -12.46 -22.45
CA ASP A 607 -45.43 -12.80 -23.74
C ASP A 607 -46.88 -13.30 -23.57
N LEU A 608 -47.21 -13.89 -22.40
CA LEU A 608 -48.56 -14.35 -22.05
C LEU A 608 -49.40 -13.33 -21.26
N ALA A 609 -48.78 -12.25 -20.78
CA ALA A 609 -49.49 -11.17 -20.08
C ALA A 609 -50.27 -10.24 -21.04
N SER A 610 -49.91 -10.22 -22.32
CA SER A 610 -50.62 -9.51 -23.39
C SER A 610 -51.79 -10.31 -23.99
N LEU A 611 -51.92 -11.60 -23.63
CA LEU A 611 -53.00 -12.47 -24.08
C LEU A 611 -54.24 -12.34 -23.19
N ASP A 612 -55.41 -12.51 -23.79
CA ASP A 612 -56.69 -12.41 -23.11
C ASP A 612 -56.80 -13.41 -21.94
N ARG A 613 -57.53 -13.05 -20.89
CA ARG A 613 -57.44 -13.66 -19.54
C ARG A 613 -57.67 -15.18 -19.54
N ALA A 614 -58.46 -15.70 -20.48
CA ALA A 614 -58.75 -17.11 -20.66
C ALA A 614 -57.56 -17.92 -21.23
N TYR A 615 -56.85 -17.39 -22.23
CA TYR A 615 -55.70 -18.05 -22.84
C TYR A 615 -54.51 -18.12 -21.88
N ARG A 616 -54.41 -17.14 -20.97
CA ARG A 616 -53.41 -17.14 -19.88
C ARG A 616 -53.60 -18.33 -18.93
N ILE A 617 -54.84 -18.58 -18.48
CA ILE A 617 -55.16 -19.69 -17.56
C ILE A 617 -54.93 -21.05 -18.22
N LEU A 618 -55.37 -21.21 -19.47
CA LEU A 618 -55.19 -22.47 -20.21
C LEU A 618 -53.70 -22.77 -20.46
N SER A 619 -52.89 -21.76 -20.77
CA SER A 619 -51.44 -21.92 -20.97
C SER A 619 -50.71 -22.32 -19.69
N PHE A 620 -51.13 -21.82 -18.52
CA PHE A 620 -50.59 -22.25 -17.22
C PHE A 620 -50.89 -23.72 -16.89
N LEU A 621 -52.11 -24.19 -17.20
CA LEU A 621 -52.53 -25.58 -17.00
C LEU A 621 -51.75 -26.55 -17.89
N VAL A 622 -51.59 -26.21 -19.17
CA VAL A 622 -50.85 -27.02 -20.14
C VAL A 622 -49.36 -27.08 -19.76
N LEU A 623 -48.74 -25.95 -19.42
CA LEU A 623 -47.34 -25.94 -19.00
C LEU A 623 -47.12 -26.73 -17.71
N GLY A 624 -47.95 -26.53 -16.69
CA GLY A 624 -47.85 -27.28 -15.43
C GLY A 624 -47.89 -28.79 -15.67
N SER A 625 -48.77 -29.23 -16.57
CA SER A 625 -48.89 -30.63 -16.98
C SER A 625 -47.66 -31.13 -17.74
N VAL A 626 -47.11 -30.34 -18.66
CA VAL A 626 -45.90 -30.69 -19.45
C VAL A 626 -44.65 -30.73 -18.56
N LEU A 627 -44.47 -29.78 -17.64
CA LEU A 627 -43.35 -29.77 -16.70
C LEU A 627 -43.42 -30.95 -15.74
N MET A 628 -44.61 -31.33 -15.25
CA MET A 628 -44.79 -32.56 -14.48
C MET A 628 -44.40 -33.80 -15.29
N ALA A 629 -44.79 -33.88 -16.57
CA ALA A 629 -44.44 -35.01 -17.44
C ALA A 629 -42.93 -35.10 -17.73
N VAL A 630 -42.27 -33.96 -18.00
CA VAL A 630 -40.82 -33.91 -18.22
C VAL A 630 -40.05 -34.25 -16.94
N SER A 631 -40.48 -33.73 -15.80
CA SER A 631 -39.90 -34.06 -14.48
C SER A 631 -40.02 -35.56 -14.18
N PHE A 632 -41.17 -36.16 -14.48
CA PHE A 632 -41.40 -37.61 -14.35
C PHE A 632 -40.51 -38.45 -15.28
N LEU A 633 -40.31 -38.01 -16.53
CA LEU A 633 -39.42 -38.70 -17.47
C LEU A 633 -37.94 -38.61 -17.08
N TYR A 634 -37.52 -37.46 -16.56
CA TYR A 634 -36.14 -37.24 -16.10
C TYR A 634 -35.84 -38.04 -14.84
N SER A 635 -36.76 -38.08 -13.86
CA SER A 635 -36.63 -38.90 -12.66
C SER A 635 -36.63 -40.39 -12.97
N LYS A 636 -37.44 -40.84 -13.94
CA LYS A 636 -37.48 -42.23 -14.41
C LYS A 636 -36.17 -42.65 -15.10
N ARG A 637 -35.50 -41.76 -15.84
CA ARG A 637 -34.17 -42.03 -16.42
C ARG A 637 -33.05 -42.02 -15.37
N ALA A 638 -33.12 -41.13 -14.38
CA ALA A 638 -32.16 -41.09 -13.28
C ALA A 638 -32.24 -42.33 -12.37
N ALA A 639 -33.45 -42.89 -12.17
CA ALA A 639 -33.65 -44.13 -11.42
C ALA A 639 -33.09 -45.36 -12.15
N LYS A 640 -33.17 -45.39 -13.49
CA LYS A 640 -32.69 -46.53 -14.31
C LYS A 640 -31.16 -46.66 -14.39
N GLY A 641 -30.42 -45.65 -13.96
CA GLY A 641 -28.94 -45.65 -13.91
C GLY A 641 -28.35 -46.07 -12.55
N ARG A 642 -29.16 -46.41 -11.55
CA ARG A 642 -28.71 -46.88 -10.22
C ARG A 642 -28.85 -48.40 -10.02
N THR A 643 -29.35 -49.11 -11.03
CA THR A 643 -29.54 -50.57 -11.02
C THR A 643 -28.87 -51.24 -12.23
N SER A 644 -27.63 -50.85 -12.51
CA SER A 644 -26.73 -51.56 -13.43
C SER A 644 -25.33 -51.60 -12.85
#